data_AF-A0A7C5ADK7-F1
#
_entry.id   AF-A0A7C5ADK7-F1
#
_cell.length_a   1.000
_cell.length_b   1.000
_cell.length_c   1.000
_cell.angle_alpha   90.00
_cell.angle_beta   90.00
_cell.angle_gamma   90.00
#
_symmetry.space_group_name_H-M   'P 1'
#
loop_
_entity.id
_entity.type
_entity.pdbx_description
1 polymer ?
#
loop_
_entity_poly.entity_id
_entity_poly.type
_entity_poly.pdbx_seq_one_letter_code
_entity_poly.pdbx_strand_id
1 'polypeptide(L)'
;MNGTLEGLLDLLSEPTTRVELLASWGIRVKSAEVTYVREDAGTRAVVGFSLIPDPESASVPGYVKVYENPERVRTIRAKWATLRPKTTVLGPGVRFLPEDRGVFFVFPNDSKLRRLPAVENMEKLKRKLTDSRLLGHRRVRGKKSSLTALRYRPEHRFVARADLGLIDDATGMKSREDLILRVFPDSRGAFLDTLMRDLARQVPEGVLPRPLGVLENGTIYLEERVEGREAEELLADMGVSARARSLARLLHSLNRAGPECLRPLSFRELTRQRIEEAQALTRGENGELFRQLTSRLIAAIPAPGKAGYIHGDLHLRQVLVRPDGRLVLIDHERARLGEGVMDAGHLLAELRVLRDERPALAEGANRFAGAFEAAWTAEADPEQVDKLSFARALGLLAAAGRRARKNRADETVLPARPLLEEALALLPATAQPSEGDIRWTALFPRKSAPWPARGRLSDGREVHGSFDPRTERLTPCPPWQDGVLSALKTFEGKGQIVAWRPGQRAVVRLEESPPRFVKLGKPKKIRHAVDLLRALEGPEPNPAVRLPRVLQDSAEQGWMILDNVPGRSLHERLRLGEAIPWRTLARGLRAFHCHPAREAIEISPPEDLDVWRSRVRSAFPDLSATVDAAFARVPVAAPGQDALIHRDLHDKNVMLGDDHDCGLIDIEGARRGAVERDLGNLLAHFELRRFQWRLAPSKPSAWGDHLLDAYEDVGGTVDHDAVKREKTRALFRLGCVYSFRRPWSKMAAALLSRLAGAGVLLLLALLASCTAFVPADEEEDLLARAIQEGKIQLGIDFLEKKQTVEIRGYFQGDRFIAKSVEVEKPDREVEVKGDIRAADPDEGVVVVGNMEFHVIPSTKLLGIKKETLEAADLPAFVGTFCKAEAVERRGRLELRKLRLRERKEGELDRIGGRIRSIAHKRRRVTIGGVPIRLADDVPILWDVQGVEAPPPDQRGIRPRQDPRLKDIVRVDDEDLRTGSG
;
A
#
# COMPACT_ATOMS: atom_id res chain seq x y z
N MET A 1 -15.32 -44.10 19.18
CA MET A 1 -14.06 -43.49 18.74
C MET A 1 -14.35 -42.56 17.59
N ASN A 2 -14.34 -41.23 17.81
CA ASN A 2 -14.51 -40.27 16.71
C ASN A 2 -13.23 -40.33 15.87
N GLY A 3 -13.28 -40.87 14.65
CA GLY A 3 -12.13 -41.17 13.79
C GLY A 3 -11.37 -39.96 13.23
N THR A 4 -11.30 -38.86 13.98
CA THR A 4 -10.62 -37.63 13.59
C THR A 4 -9.14 -37.66 13.99
N LEU A 5 -8.29 -36.89 13.28
CA LEU A 5 -6.87 -36.73 13.62
C LEU A 5 -6.68 -36.25 15.07
N GLU A 6 -7.55 -35.36 15.55
CA GLU A 6 -7.55 -34.85 16.92
C GLU A 6 -7.77 -35.97 17.94
N GLY A 7 -8.78 -36.83 17.75
CA GLY A 7 -9.02 -37.94 18.68
C GLY A 7 -7.86 -38.92 18.80
N LEU A 8 -7.09 -39.13 17.72
CA LEU A 8 -5.89 -39.97 17.77
C LEU A 8 -4.70 -39.28 18.47
N LEU A 9 -4.59 -37.95 18.36
CA LEU A 9 -3.59 -37.17 19.07
C LEU A 9 -3.86 -37.12 20.58
N ASP A 10 -5.13 -37.07 20.99
CA ASP A 10 -5.53 -37.13 22.39
C ASP A 10 -5.13 -38.49 23.00
N LEU A 11 -5.43 -39.60 22.32
CA LEU A 11 -5.02 -40.94 22.75
C LEU A 11 -3.50 -41.11 22.82
N LEU A 12 -2.75 -40.48 21.92
CA LEU A 12 -1.29 -40.50 21.95
C LEU A 12 -0.71 -39.58 23.04
N SER A 13 -1.48 -38.62 23.55
CA SER A 13 -1.06 -37.72 24.63
C SER A 13 -1.20 -38.35 26.01
N GLU A 14 -2.13 -39.29 26.20
CA GLU A 14 -2.33 -39.96 27.49
C GLU A 14 -1.33 -41.11 27.71
N PRO A 15 -0.50 -41.11 28.79
CA PRO A 15 0.59 -42.08 28.97
C PRO A 15 0.17 -43.56 28.98
N THR A 16 -0.91 -43.90 29.70
CA THR A 16 -1.39 -45.28 29.87
C THR A 16 -1.97 -45.80 28.57
N THR A 17 -2.86 -45.02 27.96
CA THR A 17 -3.50 -45.31 26.67
C THR A 17 -2.49 -45.42 25.53
N ARG A 18 -1.40 -44.65 25.57
CA ARG A 18 -0.33 -44.67 24.56
C ARG A 18 0.40 -46.01 24.51
N VAL A 19 0.75 -46.61 25.65
CA VAL A 19 1.45 -47.91 25.67
C VAL A 19 0.56 -49.02 25.12
N GLU A 20 -0.72 -49.04 25.53
CA GLU A 20 -1.72 -49.98 25.02
C GLU A 20 -1.95 -49.80 23.52
N LEU A 21 -2.03 -48.55 23.05
CA LEU A 21 -2.20 -48.23 21.64
C LEU A 21 -0.99 -48.70 20.81
N LEU A 22 0.24 -48.46 21.26
CA LEU A 22 1.45 -48.95 20.61
C LEU A 22 1.49 -50.49 20.57
N ALA A 23 1.10 -51.15 21.67
CA ALA A 23 1.00 -52.61 21.72
C ALA A 23 -0.02 -53.15 20.70
N SER A 24 -1.16 -52.46 20.52
CA SER A 24 -2.16 -52.81 19.49
C SER A 24 -1.61 -52.70 18.05
N TRP A 25 -0.57 -51.89 17.84
CA TRP A 25 0.16 -51.78 16.57
C TRP A 25 1.33 -52.77 16.45
N GLY A 26 1.45 -53.70 17.41
CA GLY A 26 2.51 -54.70 17.48
C GLY A 26 3.85 -54.14 17.93
N ILE A 27 3.86 -52.99 18.62
CA ILE A 27 5.06 -52.35 19.18
C ILE A 27 5.04 -52.56 20.70
N ARG A 28 5.78 -53.56 21.18
CA ARG A 28 5.85 -53.90 22.60
C ARG A 28 6.89 -53.02 23.30
N VAL A 29 6.42 -52.17 24.21
CA VAL A 29 7.23 -51.24 24.99
C VAL A 29 6.75 -51.24 26.43
N LYS A 30 7.68 -51.10 27.37
CA LYS A 30 7.38 -50.87 28.80
C LYS A 30 6.93 -49.44 29.05
N SER A 31 7.53 -48.47 28.34
CA SER A 31 7.14 -47.07 28.37
C SER A 31 7.37 -46.38 27.02
N ALA A 32 6.59 -45.32 26.78
CA ALA A 32 6.73 -44.46 25.62
C ALA A 32 6.55 -43.01 26.04
N GLU A 33 7.64 -42.24 26.13
CA GLU A 33 7.58 -40.82 26.49
C GLU A 33 7.55 -39.96 25.23
N VAL A 34 6.60 -39.04 25.13
CA VAL A 34 6.54 -38.09 24.01
C VAL A 34 7.68 -37.10 24.11
N THR A 35 8.50 -37.04 23.07
CA THR A 35 9.66 -36.14 22.98
C THR A 35 9.42 -34.97 22.02
N TYR A 36 8.43 -35.09 21.13
CA TYR A 36 8.19 -34.15 20.05
C TYR A 36 6.77 -34.26 19.49
N VAL A 37 6.10 -33.13 19.24
CA VAL A 37 4.81 -33.08 18.52
C VAL A 37 4.88 -31.97 17.47
N ARG A 38 4.43 -32.26 16.24
CA ARG A 38 4.22 -31.26 15.17
C ARG A 38 2.94 -31.55 14.42
N GLU A 39 2.06 -30.56 14.34
CA GLU A 39 0.82 -30.58 13.56
C GLU A 39 0.95 -29.63 12.36
N ASP A 40 0.43 -30.01 11.20
CA ASP A 40 0.33 -29.15 10.03
C ASP A 40 -1.14 -28.95 9.65
N ALA A 41 -1.73 -27.85 10.14
CA ALA A 41 -3.04 -27.33 9.77
C ALA A 41 -4.18 -28.38 9.72
N GLY A 42 -4.15 -29.37 10.61
CA GLY A 42 -5.15 -30.45 10.67
C GLY A 42 -5.00 -31.57 9.63
N THR A 43 -4.06 -31.47 8.69
CA THR A 43 -3.92 -32.44 7.58
C THR A 43 -2.97 -33.61 7.91
N ARG A 44 -2.01 -33.38 8.80
CA ARG A 44 -1.06 -34.38 9.28
C ARG A 44 -0.49 -34.00 10.63
N ALA A 45 -0.03 -35.00 11.38
CA ALA A 45 0.77 -34.79 12.58
C ALA A 45 1.92 -35.79 12.70
N VAL A 46 2.97 -35.37 13.41
CA VAL A 46 4.16 -36.16 13.74
C VAL A 46 4.33 -36.14 15.24
N VAL A 47 4.34 -37.33 15.87
CA VAL A 47 4.59 -37.49 17.30
C VAL A 47 5.81 -38.37 17.50
N GLY A 48 6.85 -37.84 18.13
CA GLY A 48 8.10 -38.53 18.45
C GLY A 48 8.12 -39.06 19.88
N PHE A 49 8.80 -40.18 20.07
CA PHE A 49 8.85 -40.95 21.31
C PHE A 49 10.29 -41.33 21.71
N SER A 50 10.53 -41.39 23.02
CA SER A 50 11.58 -42.19 23.66
C SER A 50 10.92 -43.50 24.12
N LEU A 51 11.33 -44.64 23.56
CA LEU A 51 10.67 -45.94 23.77
C LEU A 51 11.57 -46.87 24.56
N ILE A 52 11.09 -47.44 25.66
CA ILE A 52 11.78 -48.51 26.38
C ILE A 52 11.18 -49.85 25.93
N PRO A 53 11.92 -50.70 25.19
CA PRO A 53 11.39 -51.98 24.72
C PRO A 53 11.08 -52.96 25.86
N ASP A 54 10.24 -53.95 25.58
CA ASP A 54 9.94 -55.08 26.47
C ASP A 54 10.44 -56.42 25.84
N PRO A 55 11.39 -57.15 26.46
CA PRO A 55 12.00 -56.91 27.78
C PRO A 55 12.96 -55.71 27.80
N GLU A 56 13.17 -55.18 29.01
CA GLU A 56 13.83 -53.90 29.27
C GLU A 56 15.23 -53.81 28.63
N SER A 57 15.39 -52.82 27.74
CA SER A 57 16.64 -52.52 27.05
C SER A 57 16.83 -51.01 26.91
N ALA A 58 17.94 -50.58 26.30
CA ALA A 58 18.22 -49.15 26.13
C ALA A 58 17.09 -48.45 25.36
N SER A 59 16.77 -47.21 25.77
CA SER A 59 15.74 -46.42 25.09
C SER A 59 16.08 -46.23 23.60
N VAL A 60 15.08 -46.45 22.75
CA VAL A 60 15.17 -46.29 21.30
C VAL A 60 14.23 -45.18 20.85
N PRO A 61 14.70 -44.19 20.07
CA PRO A 61 13.82 -43.19 19.51
C PRO A 61 12.89 -43.77 18.44
N GLY A 62 11.63 -43.36 18.45
CA GLY A 62 10.66 -43.67 17.40
C GLY A 62 9.73 -42.49 17.13
N TYR A 63 8.95 -42.54 16.07
CA TYR A 63 7.89 -41.57 15.83
C TYR A 63 6.79 -42.12 14.96
N VAL A 64 5.59 -41.56 15.12
CA VAL A 64 4.44 -41.84 14.27
C VAL A 64 4.13 -40.63 13.40
N LYS A 65 3.75 -40.90 12.15
CA LYS A 65 3.14 -39.93 11.24
C LYS A 65 1.70 -40.33 11.00
N VAL A 66 0.78 -39.44 11.33
CA VAL A 66 -0.66 -39.62 11.10
C VAL A 66 -1.13 -38.66 10.03
N TYR A 67 -2.04 -39.13 9.19
CA TYR A 67 -2.55 -38.40 8.04
C TYR A 67 -4.07 -38.41 8.07
N GLU A 68 -4.67 -37.30 7.67
CA GLU A 68 -6.11 -37.23 7.46
C GLU A 68 -6.53 -38.02 6.20
N ASN A 69 -5.68 -38.02 5.16
CA ASN A 69 -5.93 -38.72 3.89
C ASN A 69 -5.20 -40.09 3.83
N PRO A 70 -5.92 -41.23 3.81
CA PRO A 70 -5.35 -42.57 3.73
C PRO A 70 -4.50 -42.85 2.48
N GLU A 71 -4.80 -42.22 1.34
CA GLU A 71 -4.02 -42.39 0.10
C GLU A 71 -2.55 -42.01 0.26
N ARG A 72 -2.27 -41.09 1.19
CA ARG A 72 -0.90 -40.69 1.50
C ARG A 72 -0.11 -41.84 2.14
N VAL A 73 -0.76 -42.63 2.99
CA VAL A 73 -0.13 -43.78 3.65
C VAL A 73 0.13 -44.90 2.64
N ARG A 74 -0.80 -45.15 1.71
CA ARG A 74 -0.60 -46.10 0.59
C ARG A 74 0.60 -45.74 -0.27
N THR A 75 0.76 -44.46 -0.60
CA THR A 75 1.93 -43.95 -1.34
C THR A 75 3.24 -44.22 -0.58
N ILE A 76 3.24 -43.98 0.74
CA ILE A 76 4.41 -44.24 1.59
C ILE A 76 4.70 -45.74 1.67
N ARG A 77 3.66 -46.57 1.71
CA ARG A 77 3.76 -48.04 1.71
C ARG A 77 4.46 -48.56 0.46
N ALA A 78 4.00 -48.14 -0.72
CA ALA A 78 4.64 -48.49 -1.99
C ALA A 78 6.11 -48.07 -2.03
N LYS A 79 6.41 -46.85 -1.56
CA LYS A 79 7.79 -46.35 -1.49
C LYS A 79 8.67 -47.20 -0.57
N TRP A 80 8.22 -47.50 0.64
CA TRP A 80 9.03 -48.21 1.63
C TRP A 80 9.15 -49.72 1.39
N ALA A 81 8.30 -50.32 0.57
CA ALA A 81 8.49 -51.68 0.08
C ALA A 81 9.83 -51.84 -0.67
N THR A 82 10.27 -50.80 -1.38
CA THR A 82 11.54 -50.84 -2.15
C THR A 82 12.77 -50.47 -1.31
N LEU A 83 12.61 -49.70 -0.23
CA LEU A 83 13.72 -49.11 0.53
C LEU A 83 14.32 -50.03 1.61
N ARG A 84 13.75 -51.22 1.83
CA ARG A 84 14.24 -52.26 2.77
C ARG A 84 14.65 -51.68 4.14
N PRO A 85 13.69 -51.24 4.97
CA PRO A 85 13.98 -50.65 6.28
C PRO A 85 14.81 -51.59 7.18
N LYS A 86 15.69 -51.02 8.00
CA LYS A 86 16.50 -51.76 8.98
C LYS A 86 15.59 -52.29 10.10
N THR A 87 15.63 -53.59 10.38
CA THR A 87 14.99 -54.19 11.56
C THR A 87 15.63 -53.66 12.84
N THR A 88 14.82 -53.44 13.88
CA THR A 88 15.24 -52.91 15.17
C THR A 88 14.84 -53.89 16.29
N VAL A 89 15.21 -53.56 17.54
CA VAL A 89 14.78 -54.33 18.73
C VAL A 89 13.25 -54.36 18.90
N LEU A 90 12.52 -53.44 18.25
CA LEU A 90 11.05 -53.39 18.23
C LEU A 90 10.45 -54.07 16.99
N GLY A 91 11.23 -54.87 16.26
CA GLY A 91 10.81 -55.58 15.04
C GLY A 91 11.05 -54.75 13.76
N PRO A 92 10.14 -54.80 12.76
CA PRO A 92 10.28 -54.00 11.55
C PRO A 92 10.42 -52.51 11.88
N GLY A 93 11.48 -51.87 11.37
CA GLY A 93 11.77 -50.47 11.67
C GLY A 93 10.81 -49.47 11.03
N VAL A 94 9.90 -49.93 10.17
CA VAL A 94 8.76 -49.16 9.66
C VAL A 94 7.52 -50.04 9.73
N ARG A 95 6.46 -49.53 10.35
CA ARG A 95 5.17 -50.21 10.49
C ARG A 95 4.05 -49.31 10.01
N PHE A 96 3.07 -49.89 9.32
CA PHE A 96 1.88 -49.15 8.86
C PHE A 96 0.74 -49.40 9.82
N LEU A 97 0.06 -48.34 10.22
CA LEU A 97 -1.04 -48.43 11.17
C LEU A 97 -2.30 -49.01 10.50
N PRO A 98 -3.23 -49.60 11.29
CA PRO A 98 -4.52 -50.05 10.78
C PRO A 98 -5.29 -48.95 10.04
N GLU A 99 -6.10 -49.34 9.05
CA GLU A 99 -6.95 -48.44 8.24
C GLU A 99 -6.17 -47.35 7.50
N ASP A 100 -4.88 -47.57 7.23
CA ASP A 100 -4.01 -46.60 6.55
C ASP A 100 -3.99 -45.21 7.24
N ARG A 101 -4.17 -45.17 8.57
CA ARG A 101 -4.20 -43.91 9.35
C ARG A 101 -2.83 -43.27 9.60
N GLY A 102 -1.77 -44.05 9.46
CA GLY A 102 -0.42 -43.54 9.70
C GLY A 102 0.70 -44.54 9.47
N VAL A 103 1.93 -44.09 9.75
CA VAL A 103 3.16 -44.88 9.64
C VAL A 103 4.03 -44.62 10.86
N PHE A 104 4.45 -45.68 11.52
CA PHE A 104 5.38 -45.67 12.64
C PHE A 104 6.80 -45.98 12.17
N PHE A 105 7.76 -45.20 12.62
CA PHE A 105 9.18 -45.29 12.30
C PHE A 105 9.99 -45.51 13.57
N VAL A 106 10.90 -46.48 13.54
CA VAL A 106 11.87 -46.72 14.62
C VAL A 106 13.26 -46.37 14.11
N PHE A 107 14.00 -45.58 14.90
CA PHE A 107 15.38 -45.21 14.61
C PHE A 107 16.24 -46.45 14.28
N PRO A 108 17.13 -46.41 13.25
CA PRO A 108 17.53 -45.25 12.46
C PRO A 108 16.69 -45.02 11.19
N ASN A 109 15.53 -45.67 11.04
CA ASN A 109 14.67 -45.47 9.88
C ASN A 109 13.94 -44.14 10.00
N ASP A 110 14.10 -43.28 9.00
CA ASP A 110 13.45 -41.97 8.95
C ASP A 110 12.96 -41.67 7.53
N SER A 111 11.78 -41.05 7.43
CA SER A 111 11.12 -40.76 6.16
C SER A 111 11.85 -39.72 5.29
N LYS A 112 12.60 -38.80 5.92
CA LYS A 112 13.34 -37.72 5.23
C LYS A 112 14.86 -37.82 5.40
N LEU A 113 15.37 -38.27 6.54
CA LEU A 113 16.80 -38.47 6.81
C LEU A 113 17.28 -39.80 6.21
N ARG A 114 17.17 -39.95 4.88
CA ARG A 114 17.42 -41.23 4.17
C ARG A 114 18.83 -41.79 4.34
N ARG A 115 19.80 -40.95 4.70
CA ARG A 115 21.20 -41.34 4.92
C ARG A 115 21.47 -41.83 6.34
N LEU A 116 20.52 -41.65 7.27
CA LEU A 116 20.70 -41.97 8.69
C LEU A 116 21.09 -43.44 8.96
N PRO A 117 20.48 -44.47 8.32
CA PRO A 117 20.92 -45.86 8.50
C PRO A 117 22.35 -46.14 8.01
N ALA A 118 22.85 -45.34 7.07
CA ALA A 118 24.24 -45.47 6.61
C ALA A 118 25.22 -44.73 7.53
N VAL A 119 24.80 -43.63 8.14
CA VAL A 119 25.61 -42.84 9.08
C VAL A 119 25.77 -43.56 10.42
N GLU A 120 24.70 -44.17 10.94
CA GLU A 120 24.73 -44.93 12.20
C GLU A 120 25.65 -46.16 12.12
N ASN A 121 25.92 -46.67 10.93
CA ASN A 121 26.86 -47.75 10.71
C ASN A 121 28.31 -47.21 10.59
N MET A 122 29.12 -47.43 11.62
CA MET A 122 30.50 -46.93 11.69
C MET A 122 31.38 -47.35 10.50
N GLU A 123 31.24 -48.58 9.98
CA GLU A 123 32.04 -49.01 8.81
C GLU A 123 31.63 -48.28 7.52
N LYS A 124 30.33 -47.98 7.35
CA LYS A 124 29.86 -47.15 6.22
C LYS A 124 30.31 -45.70 6.37
N LEU A 125 30.24 -45.13 7.58
CA LEU A 125 30.69 -43.77 7.87
C LEU A 125 32.20 -43.63 7.64
N LYS A 126 33.01 -44.59 8.13
CA LYS A 126 34.46 -44.66 7.91
C LYS A 126 34.81 -44.58 6.42
N ARG A 127 34.14 -45.37 5.56
CA ARG A 127 34.40 -45.34 4.11
C ARG A 127 34.17 -43.94 3.55
N LYS A 128 33.01 -43.33 3.87
CA LYS A 128 32.67 -41.98 3.41
C LYS A 128 33.68 -40.91 3.88
N LEU A 129 34.14 -41.00 5.12
CA LEU A 129 35.15 -40.08 5.66
C LEU A 129 36.53 -40.26 5.02
N THR A 130 36.87 -41.48 4.62
CA THR A 130 38.13 -41.78 3.94
C THR A 130 38.09 -41.28 2.49
N ASP A 131 36.99 -41.54 1.79
CA ASP A 131 36.80 -41.15 0.38
C ASP A 131 36.76 -39.63 0.19
N SER A 132 36.24 -38.88 1.18
CA SER A 132 36.08 -37.43 1.09
C SER A 132 37.36 -36.62 1.30
N ARG A 133 38.42 -37.25 1.82
CA ARG A 133 39.69 -36.59 2.22
C ARG A 133 39.54 -35.43 3.21
N LEU A 134 38.41 -35.31 3.91
CA LEU A 134 38.19 -34.26 4.93
C LEU A 134 39.19 -34.35 6.11
N LEU A 135 39.78 -35.53 6.33
CA LEU A 135 40.78 -35.78 7.36
C LEU A 135 42.22 -35.76 6.81
N GLY A 136 42.42 -35.33 5.55
CA GLY A 136 43.73 -35.35 4.88
C GLY A 136 44.20 -36.78 4.57
N HIS A 137 45.46 -37.09 4.86
CA HIS A 137 46.07 -38.41 4.68
C HIS A 137 45.75 -39.42 5.81
N ARG A 138 44.85 -39.07 6.72
CA ARG A 138 44.53 -39.88 7.90
C ARG A 138 43.31 -40.76 7.64
N ARG A 139 43.47 -42.07 7.81
CA ARG A 139 42.37 -43.05 7.68
C ARG A 139 41.72 -43.35 9.03
N VAL A 140 40.41 -43.57 9.00
CA VAL A 140 39.61 -43.91 10.18
C VAL A 140 39.74 -45.40 10.53
N ARG A 141 40.04 -45.70 11.81
CA ARG A 141 40.14 -47.06 12.35
C ARG A 141 38.81 -47.45 13.00
N GLY A 142 37.87 -47.98 12.23
CA GLY A 142 36.50 -48.31 12.67
C GLY A 142 36.39 -49.04 14.03
N LYS A 143 37.21 -50.07 14.29
CA LYS A 143 37.26 -50.79 15.59
C LYS A 143 37.70 -49.96 16.79
N LYS A 144 38.28 -48.78 16.56
CA LYS A 144 38.75 -47.81 17.58
C LYS A 144 37.99 -46.48 17.45
N SER A 145 36.85 -46.48 16.78
CA SER A 145 35.98 -45.33 16.60
C SER A 145 34.59 -45.64 17.15
N SER A 146 33.91 -44.63 17.67
CA SER A 146 32.55 -44.73 18.18
C SER A 146 31.69 -43.55 17.74
N LEU A 147 30.38 -43.78 17.61
CA LEU A 147 29.40 -42.75 17.31
C LEU A 147 28.35 -42.75 18.42
N THR A 148 28.15 -41.60 19.06
CA THR A 148 27.17 -41.43 20.13
C THR A 148 26.11 -40.43 19.67
N ALA A 149 24.85 -40.87 19.62
CA ALA A 149 23.74 -39.98 19.34
C ALA A 149 23.60 -38.93 20.45
N LEU A 150 23.62 -37.64 20.08
CA LEU A 150 23.40 -36.53 21.02
C LEU A 150 21.97 -36.04 20.95
N ARG A 151 21.42 -35.92 19.73
CA ARG A 151 20.06 -35.41 19.52
C ARG A 151 19.45 -35.97 18.25
N TYR A 152 18.20 -36.39 18.33
CA TYR A 152 17.42 -36.80 17.19
C TYR A 152 16.09 -36.03 17.17
N ARG A 153 15.83 -35.33 16.06
CA ARG A 153 14.52 -34.72 15.78
C ARG A 153 13.98 -35.32 14.49
N PRO A 154 12.91 -36.14 14.56
CA PRO A 154 12.33 -36.82 13.41
C PRO A 154 12.17 -35.91 12.19
N GLU A 155 12.58 -36.41 11.02
CA GLU A 155 12.53 -35.71 9.73
C GLU A 155 13.29 -34.39 9.60
N HIS A 156 13.89 -33.88 10.68
CA HIS A 156 14.48 -32.54 10.75
C HIS A 156 16.00 -32.59 10.81
N ARG A 157 16.55 -33.28 11.82
CA ARG A 157 18.00 -33.38 12.00
C ARG A 157 18.38 -34.51 12.95
N PHE A 158 19.57 -35.06 12.74
CA PHE A 158 20.26 -35.95 13.68
C PHE A 158 21.63 -35.38 13.99
N VAL A 159 22.00 -35.32 15.27
CA VAL A 159 23.29 -34.83 15.76
C VAL A 159 23.96 -35.93 16.57
N ALA A 160 25.21 -36.22 16.24
CA ALA A 160 26.01 -37.24 16.92
C ALA A 160 27.44 -36.76 17.17
N ARG A 161 28.04 -37.27 18.24
CA ARG A 161 29.47 -37.17 18.52
C ARG A 161 30.18 -38.34 17.86
N ALA A 162 31.18 -38.06 17.04
CA ALA A 162 32.05 -39.07 16.45
C ALA A 162 33.43 -38.98 17.10
N ASP A 163 33.78 -40.00 17.87
CA ASP A 163 35.12 -40.16 18.44
C ASP A 163 35.90 -41.14 17.54
N LEU A 164 36.88 -40.61 16.82
CA LEU A 164 37.55 -41.31 15.73
C LEU A 164 39.00 -41.63 16.08
N GLY A 165 39.33 -42.92 16.21
CA GLY A 165 40.72 -43.36 16.15
C GLY A 165 41.25 -43.28 14.72
N LEU A 166 42.35 -42.55 14.51
CA LEU A 166 42.97 -42.33 13.20
C LEU A 166 44.37 -42.94 13.12
N ILE A 167 44.82 -43.19 11.89
CA ILE A 167 46.22 -43.45 11.56
C ILE A 167 46.56 -42.70 10.29
N ASP A 168 47.68 -42.00 10.30
CA ASP A 168 48.21 -41.27 9.16
C ASP A 168 48.93 -42.23 8.22
N ASP A 169 48.51 -42.29 6.95
CA ASP A 169 49.06 -43.26 5.99
C ASP A 169 50.46 -42.86 5.49
N ALA A 170 50.88 -41.59 5.63
CA ALA A 170 52.20 -41.13 5.23
C ALA A 170 53.26 -41.36 6.34
N THR A 171 52.86 -41.22 7.60
CA THR A 171 53.79 -41.28 8.75
C THR A 171 53.59 -42.50 9.65
N GLY A 172 52.48 -43.23 9.50
CA GLY A 172 52.07 -44.32 10.39
C GLY A 172 51.65 -43.86 11.79
N MET A 173 51.66 -42.55 12.07
CA MET A 173 51.31 -42.00 13.38
C MET A 173 49.83 -42.20 13.69
N LYS A 174 49.55 -42.61 14.93
CA LYS A 174 48.18 -42.79 15.44
C LYS A 174 47.73 -41.52 16.13
N SER A 175 46.50 -41.09 15.86
CA SER A 175 45.90 -39.92 16.49
C SER A 175 44.41 -40.17 16.76
N ARG A 176 43.74 -39.19 17.37
CA ARG A 176 42.32 -39.25 17.69
C ARG A 176 41.68 -37.91 17.37
N GLU A 177 40.48 -37.93 16.82
CA GLU A 177 39.69 -36.72 16.50
C GLU A 177 38.30 -36.85 17.11
N ASP A 178 37.81 -35.79 17.73
CA ASP A 178 36.49 -35.72 18.37
C ASP A 178 35.62 -34.68 17.65
N LEU A 179 34.56 -35.13 16.99
CA LEU A 179 33.81 -34.34 16.02
C LEU A 179 32.31 -34.35 16.33
N ILE A 180 31.63 -33.31 15.87
CA ILE A 180 30.17 -33.26 15.79
C ILE A 180 29.75 -33.51 14.34
N LEU A 181 28.82 -34.44 14.17
CA LEU A 181 28.21 -34.78 12.90
C LEU A 181 26.74 -34.40 12.94
N ARG A 182 26.29 -33.61 11.95
CA ARG A 182 24.89 -33.23 11.76
C ARG A 182 24.36 -33.78 10.44
N VAL A 183 23.23 -34.48 10.48
CA VAL A 183 22.54 -35.03 9.29
C VAL A 183 21.24 -34.27 9.08
N PHE A 184 21.05 -33.79 7.86
CA PHE A 184 19.88 -33.04 7.40
C PHE A 184 19.12 -33.78 6.29
N PRO A 185 17.84 -33.45 6.08
CA PRO A 185 17.05 -34.02 4.98
C PRO A 185 17.37 -33.36 3.61
N ASP A 186 18.08 -32.24 3.63
CA ASP A 186 18.37 -31.35 2.50
C ASP A 186 19.85 -30.90 2.53
N SER A 187 20.25 -30.06 1.57
CA SER A 187 21.63 -29.57 1.42
C SER A 187 22.06 -28.51 2.45
N ARG A 188 21.37 -28.39 3.59
CA ARG A 188 21.64 -27.38 4.63
C ARG A 188 23.02 -27.51 5.25
N GLY A 189 23.63 -28.70 5.24
CA GLY A 189 25.02 -28.87 5.66
C GLY A 189 26.01 -28.10 4.79
N ALA A 190 25.78 -28.01 3.47
CA ALA A 190 26.62 -27.19 2.58
C ALA A 190 26.46 -25.68 2.85
N PHE A 191 25.23 -25.25 3.16
CA PHE A 191 24.99 -23.89 3.62
C PHE A 191 25.76 -23.59 4.92
N LEU A 192 25.71 -24.49 5.90
CA LEU A 192 26.44 -24.34 7.16
C LEU A 192 27.96 -24.28 6.95
N ASP A 193 28.53 -25.16 6.13
CA ASP A 193 29.97 -25.12 5.84
C ASP A 193 30.40 -23.79 5.20
N THR A 194 29.59 -23.28 4.27
CA THR A 194 29.83 -21.97 3.64
C THR A 194 29.76 -20.84 4.68
N LEU A 195 28.67 -20.82 5.45
CA LEU A 195 28.44 -19.81 6.50
C LEU A 195 29.56 -19.82 7.54
N MET A 196 29.91 -20.97 8.09
CA MET A 196 30.89 -21.08 9.16
C MET A 196 32.29 -20.69 8.69
N ARG A 197 32.67 -21.03 7.46
CA ARG A 197 33.96 -20.61 6.88
C ARG A 197 34.02 -19.11 6.63
N ASP A 198 32.93 -18.52 6.15
CA ASP A 198 32.85 -17.09 5.92
C ASP A 198 32.88 -16.32 7.25
N LEU A 199 32.05 -16.73 8.21
CA LEU A 199 31.97 -16.11 9.52
C LEU A 199 33.31 -16.21 10.26
N ALA A 200 34.01 -17.35 10.20
CA ALA A 200 35.33 -17.54 10.82
C ALA A 200 36.42 -16.57 10.29
N ARG A 201 36.26 -15.97 9.11
CA ARG A 201 37.18 -14.93 8.60
C ARG A 201 36.87 -13.53 9.14
N GLN A 202 35.65 -13.32 9.63
CA GLN A 202 35.14 -12.02 10.03
C GLN A 202 35.11 -11.83 11.55
N VAL A 203 35.33 -12.91 12.32
CA VAL A 203 35.19 -12.92 13.78
C VAL A 203 36.47 -13.40 14.46
N PRO A 204 36.71 -13.07 15.74
CA PRO A 204 37.89 -13.53 16.46
C PRO A 204 38.03 -15.06 16.48
N GLU A 205 39.26 -15.55 16.44
CA GLU A 205 39.54 -16.99 16.46
C GLU A 205 39.02 -17.66 17.75
N GLY A 206 38.42 -18.85 17.59
CA GLY A 206 38.00 -19.69 18.71
C GLY A 206 36.66 -19.31 19.34
N VAL A 207 35.86 -18.44 18.70
CA VAL A 207 34.48 -18.14 19.12
C VAL A 207 33.42 -18.98 18.39
N LEU A 208 33.85 -19.76 17.40
CA LEU A 208 33.03 -20.66 16.58
C LEU A 208 33.67 -22.05 16.51
N PRO A 209 32.88 -23.13 16.37
CA PRO A 209 33.40 -24.43 15.98
C PRO A 209 34.03 -24.38 14.59
N ARG A 210 35.23 -24.93 14.46
CA ARG A 210 35.88 -25.10 13.16
C ARG A 210 35.10 -26.05 12.25
N PRO A 211 34.69 -25.62 11.05
CA PRO A 211 34.07 -26.51 10.06
C PRO A 211 35.14 -27.44 9.48
N LEU A 212 34.85 -28.75 9.46
CA LEU A 212 35.71 -29.73 8.77
C LEU A 212 35.25 -29.90 7.31
N GLY A 213 33.95 -29.92 7.05
CA GLY A 213 33.41 -30.03 5.70
C GLY A 213 32.06 -30.74 5.65
N VAL A 214 31.69 -31.18 4.44
CA VAL A 214 30.43 -31.85 4.17
C VAL A 214 30.60 -33.17 3.42
N LEU A 215 29.65 -34.07 3.61
CA LEU A 215 29.51 -35.32 2.84
C LEU A 215 28.13 -35.36 2.17
N GLU A 216 27.96 -36.30 1.24
CA GLU A 216 26.65 -36.64 0.65
C GLU A 216 25.92 -35.41 0.10
N ASN A 217 26.59 -34.64 -0.76
CA ASN A 217 26.06 -33.43 -1.40
C ASN A 217 25.49 -32.40 -0.39
N GLY A 218 26.16 -32.26 0.76
CA GLY A 218 25.77 -31.27 1.77
C GLY A 218 24.68 -31.73 2.74
N THR A 219 24.28 -33.01 2.73
CA THR A 219 23.29 -33.53 3.70
C THR A 219 23.91 -33.92 5.03
N ILE A 220 25.23 -34.10 5.09
CA ILE A 220 25.98 -34.36 6.32
C ILE A 220 27.02 -33.27 6.49
N TYR A 221 27.02 -32.61 7.64
CA TYR A 221 27.97 -31.57 8.01
C TYR A 221 28.82 -32.03 9.19
N LEU A 222 30.13 -31.76 9.14
CA LEU A 222 31.10 -32.11 10.16
C LEU A 222 31.78 -30.85 10.70
N GLU A 223 31.80 -30.72 12.01
CA GLU A 223 32.49 -29.65 12.74
C GLU A 223 33.28 -30.24 13.91
N GLU A 224 34.26 -29.49 14.41
CA GLU A 224 34.99 -29.91 15.60
C GLU A 224 34.07 -29.97 16.83
N ARG A 225 34.35 -30.90 17.74
CA ARG A 225 33.71 -30.85 19.05
C ARG A 225 34.46 -29.85 19.92
N VAL A 226 33.77 -28.80 20.31
CA VAL A 226 34.29 -27.80 21.24
C VAL A 226 34.16 -28.34 22.67
N GLU A 227 35.27 -28.35 23.41
CA GLU A 227 35.29 -28.67 24.83
C GLU A 227 34.78 -27.49 25.66
N GLY A 228 33.80 -27.72 26.52
CA GLY A 228 33.25 -26.70 27.41
C GLY A 228 31.96 -27.16 28.10
N ARG A 229 31.46 -26.32 29.00
CA ARG A 229 30.16 -26.49 29.68
C ARG A 229 29.13 -25.52 29.12
N GLU A 230 27.86 -25.91 29.05
CA GLU A 230 26.78 -25.00 28.63
C GLU A 230 26.68 -23.83 29.63
N ALA A 231 26.52 -22.59 29.15
CA ALA A 231 26.45 -21.41 30.00
C ALA A 231 25.26 -21.45 30.99
N GLU A 232 24.21 -22.18 30.64
CA GLU A 232 23.04 -22.45 31.49
C GLU A 232 23.43 -23.18 32.79
N GLU A 233 24.32 -24.18 32.72
CA GLU A 233 24.78 -24.96 33.88
C GLU A 233 25.60 -24.13 34.86
N LEU A 234 26.10 -23.00 34.40
CA LEU A 234 27.02 -22.13 35.11
C LEU A 234 26.32 -20.91 35.70
N LEU A 235 24.99 -20.84 35.63
CA LEU A 235 24.22 -19.74 36.20
C LEU A 235 24.35 -19.65 37.73
N ALA A 236 24.63 -20.77 38.39
CA ALA A 236 24.81 -20.81 39.84
C ALA A 236 26.20 -20.30 40.29
N ASP A 237 27.20 -20.23 39.42
CA ASP A 237 28.54 -19.84 39.87
C ASP A 237 28.69 -18.33 40.07
N MET A 238 29.66 -17.95 40.91
CA MET A 238 30.02 -16.57 41.24
C MET A 238 30.42 -15.70 40.03
N GLY A 239 30.82 -16.31 38.91
CA GLY A 239 31.26 -15.63 37.68
C GLY A 239 30.16 -15.26 36.68
N VAL A 240 28.88 -15.49 37.01
CA VAL A 240 27.75 -15.35 36.09
C VAL A 240 27.67 -13.98 35.39
N SER A 241 27.87 -12.88 36.13
CA SER A 241 27.78 -11.53 35.56
C SER A 241 28.94 -11.20 34.61
N ALA A 242 30.15 -11.72 34.87
CA ALA A 242 31.30 -11.52 33.98
C ALA A 242 31.11 -12.26 32.64
N ARG A 243 30.51 -13.46 32.69
CA ARG A 243 30.14 -14.23 31.50
C ARG A 243 29.04 -13.54 30.69
N ALA A 244 28.02 -12.99 31.36
CA ALA A 244 26.97 -12.20 30.73
C ALA A 244 27.53 -11.01 29.92
N ARG A 245 28.46 -10.24 30.51
CA ARG A 245 29.16 -9.15 29.81
C ARG A 245 30.01 -9.62 28.64
N SER A 246 30.64 -10.79 28.78
CA SER A 246 31.46 -11.38 27.71
C SER A 246 30.60 -11.86 26.54
N LEU A 247 29.40 -12.39 26.81
CA LEU A 247 28.45 -12.77 25.77
C LEU A 247 27.91 -11.53 25.05
N ALA A 248 27.57 -10.45 25.76
CA ALA A 248 27.14 -9.19 25.14
C ALA A 248 28.17 -8.65 24.14
N ARG A 249 29.45 -8.60 24.55
CA ARG A 249 30.59 -8.22 23.68
C ARG A 249 30.77 -9.13 22.48
N LEU A 250 30.66 -10.45 22.70
CA LEU A 250 30.75 -11.43 21.62
C LEU A 250 29.64 -11.21 20.59
N LEU A 251 28.39 -11.01 21.03
CA LEU A 251 27.28 -10.73 20.13
C LEU A 251 27.49 -9.43 19.35
N HIS A 252 27.99 -8.36 19.97
CA HIS A 252 28.29 -7.12 19.25
C HIS A 252 29.35 -7.33 18.15
N SER A 253 30.38 -8.12 18.45
CA SER A 253 31.39 -8.50 17.46
C SER A 253 30.79 -9.33 16.32
N LEU A 254 29.91 -10.28 16.63
CA LEU A 254 29.20 -11.08 15.63
C LEU A 254 28.29 -10.21 14.76
N ASN A 255 27.50 -9.32 15.36
CA ASN A 255 26.52 -8.47 14.68
C ASN A 255 27.14 -7.50 13.65
N ARG A 256 28.46 -7.33 13.68
CA ARG A 256 29.22 -6.55 12.68
C ARG A 256 29.60 -7.37 11.45
N ALA A 257 29.59 -8.70 11.55
CA ALA A 257 29.82 -9.58 10.41
C ALA A 257 28.61 -9.53 9.46
N GLY A 258 28.88 -9.66 8.15
CA GLY A 258 27.85 -9.69 7.12
C GLY A 258 28.09 -10.81 6.10
N PRO A 259 27.96 -12.09 6.49
CA PRO A 259 28.19 -13.19 5.57
C PRO A 259 27.23 -13.14 4.36
N GLU A 260 27.78 -13.22 3.14
CA GLU A 260 27.02 -13.02 1.90
C GLU A 260 25.95 -14.09 1.67
N CYS A 261 26.17 -15.30 2.21
CA CYS A 261 25.25 -16.43 2.06
C CYS A 261 23.96 -16.31 2.88
N LEU A 262 23.89 -15.34 3.81
CA LEU A 262 22.75 -15.18 4.72
C LEU A 262 21.61 -14.38 4.10
N ARG A 263 20.38 -14.82 4.37
CA ARG A 263 19.17 -14.10 3.94
C ARG A 263 18.81 -13.00 4.94
N PRO A 264 18.39 -11.80 4.47
CA PRO A 264 17.83 -10.77 5.34
C PRO A 264 16.63 -11.25 6.16
N LEU A 265 16.45 -10.68 7.34
CA LEU A 265 15.30 -10.86 8.22
C LEU A 265 14.97 -9.51 8.85
N SER A 266 13.80 -8.97 8.49
CA SER A 266 13.29 -7.73 9.09
C SER A 266 12.45 -8.01 10.34
N PHE A 267 12.26 -7.00 11.19
CA PHE A 267 11.30 -7.09 12.29
C PHE A 267 9.90 -7.45 11.80
N ARG A 268 9.47 -6.92 10.65
CA ARG A 268 8.17 -7.28 10.05
C ARG A 268 8.07 -8.78 9.75
N GLU A 269 9.08 -9.34 9.11
CA GLU A 269 9.11 -10.78 8.79
C GLU A 269 9.17 -11.62 10.07
N LEU A 270 10.00 -11.24 11.04
CA LEU A 270 10.10 -11.93 12.33
C LEU A 270 8.78 -11.89 13.11
N THR A 271 8.12 -10.72 13.20
CA THR A 271 6.81 -10.56 13.84
C THR A 271 5.79 -11.50 13.23
N ARG A 272 5.71 -11.57 11.89
CA ARG A 272 4.82 -12.51 11.19
C ARG A 272 5.14 -13.96 11.57
N GLN A 273 6.40 -14.37 11.48
CA GLN A 273 6.81 -15.74 11.83
C GLN A 273 6.41 -16.10 13.26
N ARG A 274 6.63 -15.20 14.24
CA ARG A 274 6.26 -15.46 15.64
C ARG A 274 4.75 -15.52 15.87
N ILE A 275 3.97 -14.68 15.20
CA ILE A 275 2.49 -14.75 15.25
C ILE A 275 1.99 -16.08 14.66
N GLU A 276 2.53 -16.50 13.52
CA GLU A 276 2.19 -17.78 12.89
C GLU A 276 2.56 -18.97 13.78
N GLU A 277 3.75 -18.96 14.35
CA GLU A 277 4.17 -19.96 15.34
C GLU A 277 3.28 -19.94 16.58
N ALA A 278 2.72 -18.80 16.97
CA ALA A 278 1.88 -18.63 18.14
C ALA A 278 0.38 -18.92 17.90
N GLN A 279 -0.02 -19.37 16.71
CA GLN A 279 -1.44 -19.58 16.35
C GLN A 279 -2.21 -20.51 17.31
N ALA A 280 -1.54 -21.45 17.99
CA ALA A 280 -2.16 -22.29 18.99
C ALA A 280 -2.84 -21.48 20.12
N LEU A 281 -2.35 -20.27 20.40
CA LEU A 281 -2.90 -19.36 21.40
C LEU A 281 -4.21 -18.69 21.01
N THR A 282 -4.65 -18.80 19.75
CA THR A 282 -5.94 -18.24 19.29
C THR A 282 -7.15 -18.93 19.93
N ARG A 283 -6.97 -20.15 20.46
CA ARG A 283 -8.03 -20.97 21.05
C ARG A 283 -7.96 -20.89 22.59
N GLY A 284 -9.10 -20.98 23.24
CA GLY A 284 -9.21 -20.96 24.71
C GLY A 284 -9.04 -19.58 25.34
N GLU A 285 -8.75 -19.56 26.64
CA GLU A 285 -8.70 -18.34 27.48
C GLU A 285 -7.64 -17.31 27.05
N ASN A 286 -6.61 -17.73 26.31
CA ASN A 286 -5.51 -16.86 25.86
C ASN A 286 -5.82 -16.10 24.57
N GLY A 287 -6.93 -16.44 23.87
CA GLY A 287 -7.22 -15.93 22.53
C GLY A 287 -7.37 -14.41 22.47
N GLU A 288 -7.98 -13.81 23.48
CA GLU A 288 -8.14 -12.35 23.55
C GLU A 288 -6.81 -11.64 23.79
N LEU A 289 -6.04 -12.11 24.76
CA LEU A 289 -4.74 -11.54 25.07
C LEU A 289 -3.76 -11.67 23.89
N PHE A 290 -3.80 -12.80 23.18
CA PHE A 290 -3.01 -13.00 21.96
C PHE A 290 -3.40 -12.03 20.83
N ARG A 291 -4.69 -11.76 20.63
CA ARG A 291 -5.16 -10.76 19.65
C ARG A 291 -4.70 -9.35 20.02
N GLN A 292 -4.79 -8.99 21.29
CA GLN A 292 -4.33 -7.68 21.78
C GLN A 292 -2.82 -7.52 21.58
N LEU A 293 -2.03 -8.50 22.00
CA LEU A 293 -0.57 -8.49 21.82
C LEU A 293 -0.19 -8.42 20.33
N THR A 294 -0.83 -9.24 19.49
CA THR A 294 -0.59 -9.24 18.04
C THR A 294 -0.87 -7.87 17.43
N SER A 295 -1.97 -7.23 17.84
CA SER A 295 -2.32 -5.88 17.36
C SER A 295 -1.28 -4.84 17.77
N ARG A 296 -0.80 -4.88 19.03
CA ARG A 296 0.27 -3.97 19.50
C ARG A 296 1.60 -4.22 18.78
N LEU A 297 1.98 -5.47 18.59
CA LEU A 297 3.19 -5.83 17.84
C LEU A 297 3.14 -5.32 16.40
N ILE A 298 1.99 -5.41 15.72
CA ILE A 298 1.84 -4.90 14.35
C ILE A 298 1.92 -3.36 14.31
N ALA A 299 1.30 -2.68 15.27
CA ALA A 299 1.32 -1.22 15.35
C ALA A 299 2.71 -0.66 15.73
N ALA A 300 3.48 -1.42 16.51
CA ALA A 300 4.79 -1.01 17.04
C ALA A 300 5.98 -1.57 16.26
N ILE A 301 5.79 -2.16 15.06
CA ILE A 301 6.91 -2.66 14.23
C ILE A 301 7.93 -1.53 14.02
N PRO A 302 9.18 -1.69 14.48
CA PRO A 302 10.22 -0.68 14.30
C PRO A 302 10.59 -0.48 12.84
N ALA A 303 11.09 0.72 12.52
CA ALA A 303 11.72 0.97 11.23
C ALA A 303 12.97 0.06 11.05
N PRO A 304 13.30 -0.37 9.81
CA PRO A 304 14.49 -1.18 9.56
C PRO A 304 15.75 -0.42 9.97
N GLY A 305 16.59 -1.06 10.79
CA GLY A 305 17.91 -0.57 11.17
C GLY A 305 19.06 -1.31 10.45
N LYS A 306 20.28 -1.13 10.98
CA LYS A 306 21.49 -1.79 10.45
C LYS A 306 21.43 -3.31 10.63
N ALA A 307 21.43 -4.03 9.52
CA ALA A 307 21.48 -5.49 9.51
C ALA A 307 22.92 -6.02 9.58
N GLY A 308 23.11 -7.10 10.32
CA GLY A 308 24.33 -7.89 10.37
C GLY A 308 24.01 -9.33 10.79
N TYR A 309 25.01 -10.13 11.08
CA TYR A 309 24.80 -11.51 11.51
C TYR A 309 23.94 -11.55 12.79
N ILE A 310 22.89 -12.36 12.76
CA ILE A 310 22.16 -12.80 13.95
C ILE A 310 22.09 -14.33 13.95
N HIS A 311 22.13 -14.92 15.14
CA HIS A 311 22.00 -16.35 15.39
C HIS A 311 20.59 -16.86 15.09
N GLY A 312 19.56 -16.11 15.49
CA GLY A 312 18.16 -16.36 15.12
C GLY A 312 17.36 -17.26 16.08
N ASP A 313 18.02 -18.00 16.98
CA ASP A 313 17.36 -18.67 18.13
C ASP A 313 18.23 -18.77 19.40
N LEU A 314 19.06 -17.77 19.64
CA LEU A 314 20.03 -17.72 20.74
C LEU A 314 19.44 -18.03 22.12
N HIS A 315 19.98 -19.07 22.77
CA HIS A 315 19.75 -19.39 24.19
C HIS A 315 21.01 -19.95 24.86
N LEU A 316 21.07 -19.97 26.21
CA LEU A 316 22.33 -20.28 26.94
C LEU A 316 22.90 -21.68 26.70
N ARG A 317 22.08 -22.66 26.32
CA ARG A 317 22.57 -23.99 25.92
C ARG A 317 23.35 -24.01 24.59
N GLN A 318 23.29 -22.92 23.82
CA GLN A 318 24.06 -22.73 22.60
C GLN A 318 25.34 -21.91 22.84
N VAL A 319 25.63 -21.57 24.10
CA VAL A 319 26.85 -20.88 24.51
C VAL A 319 27.67 -21.85 25.35
N LEU A 320 28.82 -22.28 24.82
CA LEU A 320 29.76 -23.10 25.57
C LEU A 320 30.83 -22.21 26.22
N VAL A 321 31.13 -22.50 27.49
CA VAL A 321 32.23 -21.88 28.23
C VAL A 321 33.38 -22.88 28.29
N ARG A 322 34.49 -22.53 27.64
CA ARG A 322 35.72 -23.33 27.65
C ARG A 322 36.39 -23.30 29.03
N PRO A 323 37.29 -24.25 29.33
CA PRO A 323 38.07 -24.23 30.57
C PRO A 323 38.88 -22.95 30.79
N ASP A 324 39.31 -22.29 29.70
CA ASP A 324 40.01 -21.00 29.73
C ASP A 324 39.08 -19.78 29.87
N GLY A 325 37.77 -20.01 30.02
CA GLY A 325 36.75 -18.97 30.17
C GLY A 325 36.24 -18.35 28.87
N ARG A 326 36.80 -18.70 27.69
CA ARG A 326 36.30 -18.20 26.41
C ARG A 326 34.92 -18.78 26.08
N LEU A 327 34.11 -17.96 25.40
CA LEU A 327 32.78 -18.34 24.95
C LEU A 327 32.80 -18.81 23.50
N VAL A 328 32.08 -19.89 23.22
CA VAL A 328 31.89 -20.42 21.86
C VAL A 328 30.40 -20.57 21.59
N LEU A 329 29.94 -19.98 20.49
CA LEU A 329 28.56 -20.13 20.03
C LEU A 329 28.43 -21.36 19.14
N ILE A 330 27.34 -22.11 19.31
CA ILE A 330 27.03 -23.30 18.52
C ILE A 330 25.60 -23.22 17.95
N ASP A 331 25.26 -24.15 17.05
CA ASP A 331 23.91 -24.28 16.44
C ASP A 331 23.50 -23.09 15.56
N HIS A 332 24.33 -22.73 14.57
CA HIS A 332 24.12 -21.62 13.63
C HIS A 332 23.09 -21.91 12.51
N GLU A 333 22.21 -22.91 12.69
CA GLU A 333 21.28 -23.38 11.65
C GLU A 333 20.18 -22.37 11.29
N ARG A 334 19.96 -21.38 12.14
CA ARG A 334 18.93 -20.34 11.98
C ARG A 334 19.50 -18.95 11.74
N ALA A 335 20.80 -18.87 11.46
CA ALA A 335 21.47 -17.60 11.23
C ALA A 335 20.85 -16.84 10.05
N ARG A 336 20.77 -15.51 10.19
CA ARG A 336 20.20 -14.57 9.21
C ARG A 336 20.97 -13.26 9.24
N LEU A 337 20.72 -12.38 8.25
CA LEU A 337 21.10 -10.97 8.33
C LEU A 337 19.95 -10.19 8.97
N GLY A 338 20.12 -9.68 10.18
CA GLY A 338 19.09 -8.93 10.90
C GLY A 338 19.70 -7.95 11.90
N GLU A 339 18.86 -7.26 12.66
CA GLU A 339 19.34 -6.32 13.68
C GLU A 339 19.75 -7.08 14.94
N GLY A 340 20.94 -6.80 15.48
CA GLY A 340 21.52 -7.52 16.62
C GLY A 340 20.64 -7.59 17.87
N VAL A 341 19.79 -6.58 18.05
CA VAL A 341 18.77 -6.52 19.11
C VAL A 341 17.79 -7.70 19.09
N MET A 342 17.57 -8.36 17.94
CA MET A 342 16.68 -9.51 17.82
C MET A 342 17.16 -10.70 18.66
N ASP A 343 18.46 -10.99 18.65
CA ASP A 343 19.05 -12.06 19.47
C ASP A 343 19.08 -11.67 20.96
N ALA A 344 19.40 -10.41 21.27
CA ALA A 344 19.39 -9.91 22.64
C ALA A 344 17.99 -10.03 23.27
N GLY A 345 16.96 -9.59 22.56
CA GLY A 345 15.57 -9.72 23.00
C GLY A 345 15.13 -11.17 23.13
N HIS A 346 15.54 -12.05 22.21
CA HIS A 346 15.25 -13.47 22.29
C HIS A 346 15.90 -14.13 23.51
N LEU A 347 17.19 -13.88 23.76
CA LEU A 347 17.92 -14.43 24.90
C LEU A 347 17.29 -13.99 26.24
N LEU A 348 16.91 -12.72 26.37
CA LEU A 348 16.23 -12.20 27.57
C LEU A 348 14.88 -12.90 27.80
N ALA A 349 14.14 -13.19 26.72
CA ALA A 349 12.90 -13.96 26.82
C ALA A 349 13.15 -15.43 27.23
N GLU A 350 14.20 -16.07 26.72
CA GLU A 350 14.56 -17.44 27.13
C GLU A 350 15.03 -17.51 28.58
N LEU A 351 15.79 -16.52 29.07
CA LEU A 351 16.16 -16.41 30.49
C LEU A 351 14.94 -16.23 31.40
N ARG A 352 13.96 -15.45 30.94
CA ARG A 352 12.67 -15.30 31.62
C ARG A 352 11.90 -16.62 31.70
N VAL A 353 11.92 -17.44 30.65
CA VAL A 353 11.30 -18.78 30.63
C VAL A 353 12.04 -19.74 31.55
N LEU A 354 13.38 -19.74 31.51
CA LEU A 354 14.24 -20.59 32.32
C LEU A 354 14.00 -20.38 33.82
N ARG A 355 13.73 -19.14 34.25
CA ARG A 355 13.36 -18.81 35.63
C ARG A 355 12.15 -19.60 36.13
N ASP A 356 11.13 -19.77 35.28
CA ASP A 356 9.94 -20.53 35.68
C ASP A 356 10.22 -22.04 35.61
N GLU A 357 10.92 -22.50 34.58
CA GLU A 357 11.16 -23.93 34.34
C GLU A 357 12.21 -24.53 35.29
N ARG A 358 13.11 -23.70 35.83
CA ARG A 358 14.21 -24.10 36.72
C ARG A 358 14.34 -23.13 37.90
N PRO A 359 13.48 -23.19 38.92
CA PRO A 359 13.52 -22.27 40.06
C PRO A 359 14.89 -22.22 40.77
N ALA A 360 15.63 -23.33 40.82
CA ALA A 360 16.98 -23.39 41.39
C ALA A 360 18.01 -22.51 40.66
N LEU A 361 17.77 -22.18 39.39
CA LEU A 361 18.64 -21.31 38.57
C LEU A 361 18.10 -19.88 38.46
N ALA A 362 16.96 -19.56 39.07
CA ALA A 362 16.26 -18.29 38.90
C ALA A 362 17.11 -17.07 39.29
N GLU A 363 17.81 -17.13 40.43
CA GLU A 363 18.68 -16.03 40.89
C GLU A 363 19.85 -15.81 39.92
N GLY A 364 20.49 -16.90 39.50
CA GLY A 364 21.56 -16.88 38.49
C GLY A 364 21.09 -16.30 37.16
N ALA A 365 19.93 -16.73 36.68
CA ALA A 365 19.32 -16.22 35.45
C ALA A 365 18.98 -14.72 35.54
N ASN A 366 18.45 -14.24 36.67
CA ASN A 366 18.17 -12.81 36.88
C ASN A 366 19.47 -11.99 36.88
N ARG A 367 20.52 -12.45 37.59
CA ARG A 367 21.83 -11.79 37.59
C ARG A 367 22.46 -11.77 36.21
N PHE A 368 22.35 -12.88 35.46
CA PHE A 368 22.82 -12.95 34.08
C PHE A 368 22.07 -11.96 33.18
N ALA A 369 20.73 -11.97 33.22
CA ALA A 369 19.89 -11.10 32.39
C ALA A 369 20.22 -9.62 32.63
N GLY A 370 20.28 -9.17 33.89
CA GLY A 370 20.60 -7.79 34.22
C GLY A 370 22.01 -7.38 33.78
N ALA A 371 23.02 -8.24 34.00
CA ALA A 371 24.39 -7.95 33.59
C ALA A 371 24.58 -7.98 32.06
N PHE A 372 23.85 -8.86 31.36
CA PHE A 372 23.85 -8.94 29.90
C PHE A 372 23.18 -7.71 29.29
N GLU A 373 21.97 -7.37 29.74
CA GLU A 373 21.18 -6.23 29.25
C GLU A 373 21.94 -4.92 29.45
N ALA A 374 22.53 -4.71 30.62
CA ALA A 374 23.34 -3.52 30.90
C ALA A 374 24.56 -3.41 29.97
N ALA A 375 25.29 -4.50 29.75
CA ALA A 375 26.48 -4.48 28.90
C ALA A 375 26.15 -4.38 27.41
N TRP A 376 25.09 -5.06 26.96
CA TRP A 376 24.64 -4.97 25.58
C TRP A 376 24.16 -3.55 25.27
N THR A 377 23.36 -2.95 26.15
CA THR A 377 22.86 -1.57 26.01
C THR A 377 23.99 -0.54 26.00
N ALA A 378 25.05 -0.75 26.78
CA ALA A 378 26.20 0.16 26.82
C ALA A 378 27.01 0.20 25.52
N GLU A 379 26.96 -0.87 24.70
CA GLU A 379 27.71 -0.97 23.43
C GLU A 379 26.83 -0.83 22.17
N ALA A 380 25.52 -1.00 22.32
CA ALA A 380 24.56 -0.92 21.22
C ALA A 380 24.29 0.53 20.79
N ASP A 381 23.98 0.71 19.50
CA ASP A 381 23.52 2.00 18.98
C ASP A 381 22.18 2.40 19.66
N PRO A 382 21.92 3.69 19.96
CA PRO A 382 20.69 4.13 20.63
C PRO A 382 19.41 3.61 19.95
N GLU A 383 19.40 3.56 18.63
CA GLU A 383 18.28 3.04 17.84
C GLU A 383 17.99 1.56 18.12
N GLN A 384 19.02 0.76 18.40
CA GLN A 384 18.86 -0.65 18.77
C GLN A 384 18.36 -0.79 20.21
N VAL A 385 18.79 0.08 21.12
CA VAL A 385 18.32 0.11 22.52
C VAL A 385 16.82 0.36 22.56
N ASP A 386 16.31 1.31 21.76
CA ASP A 386 14.88 1.63 21.67
C ASP A 386 14.02 0.45 21.16
N LYS A 387 14.63 -0.49 20.43
CA LYS A 387 13.96 -1.68 19.86
C LYS A 387 13.99 -2.89 20.79
N LEU A 388 14.73 -2.86 21.90
CA LEU A 388 14.95 -4.03 22.76
C LEU A 388 13.65 -4.57 23.37
N SER A 389 12.78 -3.69 23.87
CA SER A 389 11.48 -4.09 24.41
C SER A 389 10.60 -4.78 23.37
N PHE A 390 10.63 -4.31 22.12
CA PHE A 390 9.90 -4.93 21.01
C PHE A 390 10.45 -6.33 20.68
N ALA A 391 11.78 -6.46 20.57
CA ALA A 391 12.44 -7.74 20.31
C ALA A 391 12.17 -8.76 21.45
N ARG A 392 12.21 -8.32 22.70
CA ARG A 392 11.90 -9.15 23.87
C ARG A 392 10.44 -9.60 23.88
N ALA A 393 9.50 -8.71 23.56
CA ALA A 393 8.08 -9.07 23.43
C ALA A 393 7.85 -10.15 22.36
N LEU A 394 8.56 -10.08 21.22
CA LEU A 394 8.53 -11.14 20.20
C LEU A 394 9.10 -12.47 20.71
N GLY A 395 10.20 -12.43 21.48
CA GLY A 395 10.77 -13.60 22.13
C GLY A 395 9.78 -14.27 23.10
N LEU A 396 9.10 -13.48 23.93
CA LEU A 396 8.08 -13.96 24.87
C LEU A 396 6.86 -14.55 24.15
N LEU A 397 6.42 -13.94 23.03
CA LEU A 397 5.36 -14.51 22.19
C LEU A 397 5.75 -15.89 21.65
N ALA A 398 6.98 -16.03 21.16
CA ALA A 398 7.48 -17.30 20.66
C ALA A 398 7.49 -18.37 21.77
N ALA A 399 7.94 -18.01 22.98
CA ALA A 399 7.92 -18.89 24.15
C ALA A 399 6.51 -19.28 24.58
N ALA A 400 5.57 -18.33 24.63
CA ALA A 400 4.17 -18.58 24.95
C ALA A 400 3.53 -19.56 23.94
N GLY A 401 3.81 -19.38 22.64
CA GLY A 401 3.36 -20.30 21.60
C GLY A 401 3.92 -21.71 21.77
N ARG A 402 5.19 -21.85 22.21
CA ARG A 402 5.79 -23.16 22.54
C ARG A 402 5.12 -23.81 23.76
N ARG A 403 4.83 -23.06 24.83
CA ARG A 403 4.10 -23.58 26.00
C ARG A 403 2.71 -24.07 25.61
N ALA A 404 1.94 -23.27 24.86
CA ALA A 404 0.60 -23.63 24.40
C ALA A 404 0.56 -24.93 23.57
N ARG A 405 1.60 -25.22 22.79
CA ARG A 405 1.73 -26.51 22.08
C ARG A 405 2.05 -27.68 22.99
N LYS A 406 2.82 -27.45 24.06
CA LYS A 406 3.21 -28.49 25.03
C LYS A 406 2.09 -28.82 26.03
N ASN A 407 1.34 -27.82 26.52
CA ASN A 407 0.23 -28.03 27.48
C ASN A 407 -0.86 -28.98 26.95
N ARG A 408 -0.97 -29.17 25.63
CA ARG A 408 -1.89 -30.17 25.06
C ARG A 408 -1.49 -31.62 25.37
N ALA A 409 -0.23 -31.87 25.74
CA ALA A 409 0.31 -33.20 25.93
C ALA A 409 0.63 -33.54 27.40
N ASP A 410 0.61 -32.56 28.31
CA ASP A 410 1.09 -32.72 29.67
C ASP A 410 0.53 -31.61 30.59
N GLU A 411 -0.18 -32.01 31.66
CA GLU A 411 -0.77 -31.10 32.66
C GLU A 411 0.27 -30.39 33.54
N THR A 412 1.53 -30.84 33.54
CA THR A 412 2.62 -30.23 34.33
C THR A 412 3.24 -29.00 33.67
N VAL A 413 2.80 -28.63 32.46
CA VAL A 413 3.40 -27.53 31.70
C VAL A 413 2.84 -26.18 32.16
N LEU A 414 3.77 -25.29 32.54
CA LEU A 414 3.49 -23.92 32.99
C LEU A 414 2.58 -23.14 32.02
N PRO A 415 1.70 -22.26 32.52
CA PRO A 415 0.78 -21.51 31.69
C PRO A 415 1.51 -20.53 30.74
N ALA A 416 0.92 -20.33 29.55
CA ALA A 416 1.39 -19.36 28.57
C ALA A 416 1.02 -17.92 28.92
N ARG A 417 -0.06 -17.73 29.69
CA ARG A 417 -0.64 -16.43 30.03
C ARG A 417 0.34 -15.42 30.63
N PRO A 418 1.17 -15.76 31.64
CA PRO A 418 2.10 -14.78 32.24
C PRO A 418 3.12 -14.21 31.25
N LEU A 419 3.55 -15.01 30.25
CA LEU A 419 4.47 -14.55 29.22
C LEU A 419 3.80 -13.56 28.26
N LEU A 420 2.52 -13.77 27.95
CA LEU A 420 1.74 -12.85 27.11
C LEU A 420 1.48 -11.53 27.83
N GLU A 421 1.16 -11.57 29.13
CA GLU A 421 0.95 -10.37 29.95
C GLU A 421 2.24 -9.55 30.05
N GLU A 422 3.39 -10.20 30.28
CA GLU A 422 4.69 -9.51 30.28
C GLU A 422 5.05 -8.96 28.90
N ALA A 423 4.83 -9.72 27.82
CA ALA A 423 5.06 -9.22 26.45
C ALA A 423 4.20 -7.98 26.15
N LEU A 424 2.95 -7.96 26.62
CA LEU A 424 2.05 -6.83 26.45
C LEU A 424 2.49 -5.60 27.25
N ALA A 425 3.08 -5.81 28.44
CA ALA A 425 3.59 -4.75 29.30
C ALA A 425 4.91 -4.13 28.80
N LEU A 426 5.73 -4.90 28.07
CA LEU A 426 6.98 -4.41 27.47
C LEU A 426 6.75 -3.51 26.27
N LEU A 427 5.71 -3.79 25.51
CA LEU A 427 5.30 -2.88 24.47
C LEU A 427 4.74 -1.65 25.17
N PRO A 428 5.05 -0.43 24.69
CA PRO A 428 4.39 0.74 25.21
C PRO A 428 2.90 0.41 25.26
N ALA A 429 2.22 0.96 26.28
CA ALA A 429 0.83 1.30 26.05
C ALA A 429 0.85 2.35 24.94
N THR A 430 1.14 1.91 23.69
CA THR A 430 0.36 2.35 22.58
C THR A 430 -1.04 2.25 23.16
N ALA A 431 -1.66 3.41 23.39
CA ALA A 431 -3.05 3.49 23.07
C ALA A 431 -3.15 2.58 21.84
N GLN A 432 -3.90 1.47 21.90
CA GLN A 432 -4.55 1.03 20.66
C GLN A 432 -4.93 2.35 20.04
N PRO A 433 -4.33 2.77 18.90
CA PRO A 433 -4.46 4.14 18.42
C PRO A 433 -5.92 4.44 18.65
N SER A 434 -6.21 5.37 19.59
CA SER A 434 -7.49 5.33 20.30
C SER A 434 -8.56 5.19 19.23
N GLU A 435 -9.67 4.50 19.47
CA GLU A 435 -10.60 4.24 18.36
C GLU A 435 -11.03 5.54 17.60
N GLY A 436 -10.68 6.76 18.10
CA GLY A 436 -10.63 8.05 17.39
C GLY A 436 -9.28 8.65 16.86
N ASP A 437 -8.09 8.06 17.04
CA ASP A 437 -6.79 8.56 16.53
C ASP A 437 -6.46 8.16 15.08
N ILE A 438 -7.11 7.11 14.55
CA ILE A 438 -6.92 6.76 13.14
C ILE A 438 -7.88 7.59 12.30
N ARG A 439 -7.36 8.67 11.71
CA ARG A 439 -8.13 9.46 10.75
C ARG A 439 -8.06 8.76 9.39
N TRP A 440 -9.21 8.25 8.93
CA TRP A 440 -9.30 7.77 7.56
C TRP A 440 -8.99 8.91 6.58
N THR A 441 -8.21 8.60 5.55
CA THR A 441 -7.85 9.51 4.45
C THR A 441 -8.60 9.16 3.18
N ALA A 442 -8.88 7.86 2.97
CA ALA A 442 -9.63 7.37 1.82
C ALA A 442 -10.50 6.16 2.18
N LEU A 443 -11.78 6.20 1.81
CA LEU A 443 -12.71 5.08 1.94
C LEU A 443 -13.04 4.48 0.56
N PHE A 444 -13.14 3.16 0.47
CA PHE A 444 -13.48 2.46 -0.77
C PHE A 444 -14.85 1.77 -0.61
N PRO A 445 -15.97 2.54 -0.65
CA PRO A 445 -17.28 2.03 -0.29
C PRO A 445 -17.71 0.83 -1.14
N ARG A 446 -18.29 -0.17 -0.47
CA ARG A 446 -18.86 -1.39 -1.07
C ARG A 446 -20.36 -1.46 -0.77
N LYS A 447 -21.06 -2.42 -1.39
CA LYS A 447 -22.49 -2.69 -1.10
C LYS A 447 -22.75 -3.00 0.38
N SER A 448 -21.79 -3.62 1.06
CA SER A 448 -21.85 -3.95 2.49
C SER A 448 -20.59 -3.49 3.23
N ALA A 449 -20.75 -3.13 4.50
CA ALA A 449 -19.65 -2.94 5.43
C ALA A 449 -18.98 -4.30 5.80
N PRO A 450 -17.72 -4.28 6.25
CA PRO A 450 -16.83 -3.12 6.29
C PRO A 450 -16.22 -2.77 4.92
N TRP A 451 -15.91 -1.49 4.72
CA TRP A 451 -15.30 -0.94 3.51
C TRP A 451 -13.78 -0.98 3.62
N PRO A 452 -13.03 -1.33 2.57
CA PRO A 452 -11.59 -1.10 2.57
C PRO A 452 -11.31 0.39 2.76
N ALA A 453 -10.27 0.70 3.50
CA ALA A 453 -9.92 2.06 3.82
C ALA A 453 -8.41 2.24 3.97
N ARG A 454 -7.98 3.48 3.77
CA ARG A 454 -6.68 4.00 4.14
C ARG A 454 -6.89 5.05 5.22
N GLY A 455 -6.01 5.04 6.21
CA GLY A 455 -5.95 6.05 7.27
C GLY A 455 -4.53 6.49 7.53
N ARG A 456 -4.41 7.49 8.39
CA ARG A 456 -3.15 7.99 8.90
C ARG A 456 -3.22 8.00 10.43
N LEU A 457 -2.16 7.51 11.06
CA LEU A 457 -1.96 7.60 12.51
C LEU A 457 -1.57 9.03 12.90
N SER A 458 -1.67 9.36 14.19
CA SER A 458 -1.27 10.66 14.73
C SER A 458 0.20 11.00 14.50
N ASP A 459 1.06 9.98 14.40
CA ASP A 459 2.50 10.08 14.07
C ASP A 459 2.79 10.20 12.57
N GLY A 460 1.76 10.29 11.72
CA GLY A 460 1.90 10.45 10.27
C GLY A 460 1.98 9.15 9.47
N ARG A 461 2.15 7.97 10.11
CA ARG A 461 2.24 6.69 9.39
C ARG A 461 0.92 6.31 8.70
N GLU A 462 1.01 5.80 7.47
CA GLU A 462 -0.16 5.26 6.76
C GLU A 462 -0.56 3.89 7.30
N VAL A 463 -1.87 3.68 7.42
CA VAL A 463 -2.46 2.39 7.76
C VAL A 463 -3.51 2.00 6.74
N HIS A 464 -3.56 0.73 6.39
CA HIS A 464 -4.60 0.16 5.55
C HIS A 464 -5.49 -0.72 6.42
N GLY A 465 -6.78 -0.76 6.12
CA GLY A 465 -7.70 -1.51 6.96
C GLY A 465 -9.11 -1.64 6.41
N SER A 466 -10.00 -2.04 7.31
CA SER A 466 -11.43 -2.17 7.10
C SER A 466 -12.15 -1.12 7.93
N PHE A 467 -12.94 -0.27 7.29
CA PHE A 467 -13.75 0.78 7.89
C PHE A 467 -15.21 0.34 8.01
N ASP A 468 -15.77 0.36 9.21
CA ASP A 468 -17.20 0.19 9.41
C ASP A 468 -17.89 1.57 9.47
N PRO A 469 -18.72 1.93 8.49
CA PRO A 469 -19.44 3.20 8.47
C PRO A 469 -20.51 3.33 9.56
N ARG A 470 -20.95 2.23 10.19
CA ARG A 470 -21.96 2.29 11.28
C ARG A 470 -21.37 2.73 12.60
N THR A 471 -20.13 2.31 12.85
CA THR A 471 -19.38 2.68 14.06
C THR A 471 -18.37 3.79 13.79
N GLU A 472 -18.20 4.18 12.51
CA GLU A 472 -17.14 5.06 12.01
C GLU A 472 -15.72 4.61 12.37
N ARG A 473 -15.50 3.29 12.47
CA ARG A 473 -14.22 2.73 12.95
C ARG A 473 -13.38 2.17 11.83
N LEU A 474 -12.10 2.54 11.79
CA LEU A 474 -11.09 1.93 10.93
C LEU A 474 -10.29 0.89 11.71
N THR A 475 -10.41 -0.38 11.35
CA THR A 475 -9.59 -1.47 11.89
C THR A 475 -8.40 -1.73 10.97
N PRO A 476 -7.15 -1.49 11.42
CA PRO A 476 -5.96 -1.82 10.63
C PRO A 476 -5.93 -3.30 10.27
N CYS A 477 -5.50 -3.58 9.05
CA CYS A 477 -5.21 -4.91 8.56
C CYS A 477 -3.80 -4.84 7.98
N PRO A 478 -2.85 -5.71 8.35
CA PRO A 478 -1.57 -5.83 7.67
C PRO A 478 -1.67 -6.74 6.42
N PRO A 479 -0.81 -6.57 5.40
CA PRO A 479 -0.89 -7.28 4.12
C PRO A 479 -1.03 -8.81 4.26
N TRP A 480 -0.24 -9.42 5.15
CA TRP A 480 -0.22 -10.87 5.35
C TRP A 480 -1.44 -11.43 6.10
N GLN A 481 -2.29 -10.58 6.67
CA GLN A 481 -3.57 -10.98 7.27
C GLN A 481 -4.76 -10.76 6.34
N ASP A 482 -4.53 -10.31 5.10
CA ASP A 482 -5.60 -10.20 4.10
C ASP A 482 -6.04 -11.61 3.66
N GLY A 483 -7.07 -12.13 4.31
CA GLY A 483 -7.59 -13.48 4.05
C GLY A 483 -8.16 -13.66 2.64
N VAL A 484 -8.53 -12.57 1.95
CA VAL A 484 -9.02 -12.63 0.56
C VAL A 484 -7.84 -12.63 -0.42
N LEU A 485 -6.76 -11.90 -0.11
CA LEU A 485 -5.55 -11.84 -0.92
C LEU A 485 -4.45 -12.76 -0.33
N SER A 486 -4.77 -14.03 -0.11
CA SER A 486 -3.85 -15.00 0.51
C SER A 486 -2.51 -15.12 -0.24
N ALA A 487 -2.51 -14.93 -1.56
CA ALA A 487 -1.32 -14.91 -2.39
C ALA A 487 -0.34 -13.76 -2.08
N LEU A 488 -0.78 -12.73 -1.35
CA LEU A 488 0.10 -11.61 -0.96
C LEU A 488 1.25 -12.09 -0.07
N LYS A 489 1.05 -13.16 0.70
CA LYS A 489 2.10 -13.86 1.47
C LYS A 489 3.24 -14.38 0.58
N THR A 490 2.93 -14.79 -0.65
CA THR A 490 3.91 -15.34 -1.60
C THR A 490 4.89 -14.28 -2.12
N PHE A 491 4.48 -13.01 -2.11
CA PHE A 491 5.24 -11.89 -2.68
C PHE A 491 5.76 -10.91 -1.62
N GLU A 492 5.50 -11.19 -0.33
CA GLU A 492 6.06 -10.41 0.78
C GLU A 492 7.58 -10.54 0.82
N GLY A 493 8.28 -9.40 0.91
CA GLY A 493 9.75 -9.34 0.90
C GLY A 493 10.41 -9.58 -0.47
N LYS A 494 9.63 -9.81 -1.53
CA LYS A 494 10.13 -9.88 -2.92
C LYS A 494 10.06 -8.55 -3.66
N GLY A 495 9.49 -7.53 -3.01
CA GLY A 495 9.38 -6.19 -3.55
C GLY A 495 8.44 -5.30 -2.74
N GLN A 496 8.16 -4.13 -3.30
CA GLN A 496 7.38 -3.06 -2.66
C GLN A 496 5.89 -3.17 -3.01
N ILE A 497 5.00 -3.14 -2.02
CA ILE A 497 3.57 -2.97 -2.26
C ILE A 497 3.33 -1.52 -2.70
N VAL A 498 3.04 -1.31 -3.98
CA VAL A 498 2.81 0.04 -4.55
C VAL A 498 1.35 0.45 -4.50
N ALA A 499 0.42 -0.50 -4.43
CA ALA A 499 -0.99 -0.22 -4.22
C ALA A 499 -1.65 -1.37 -3.46
N TRP A 500 -2.45 -1.06 -2.44
CA TRP A 500 -3.19 -2.08 -1.72
C TRP A 500 -4.51 -1.58 -1.17
N ARG A 501 -5.56 -2.37 -1.41
CA ARG A 501 -6.90 -2.19 -0.88
C ARG A 501 -7.30 -3.50 -0.20
N PRO A 502 -7.34 -3.55 1.15
CA PRO A 502 -7.65 -4.76 1.88
C PRO A 502 -8.90 -5.47 1.37
N GLY A 503 -8.78 -6.78 1.16
CA GLY A 503 -9.84 -7.65 0.68
C GLY A 503 -10.29 -7.41 -0.77
N GLN A 504 -9.59 -6.59 -1.56
CA GLN A 504 -9.92 -6.28 -2.95
C GLN A 504 -8.80 -6.64 -3.92
N ARG A 505 -7.68 -5.92 -3.81
CA ARG A 505 -6.56 -6.00 -4.74
C ARG A 505 -5.28 -5.47 -4.12
N ALA A 506 -4.15 -5.99 -4.58
CA ALA A 506 -2.83 -5.45 -4.31
C ALA A 506 -1.99 -5.43 -5.58
N VAL A 507 -1.01 -4.53 -5.63
CA VAL A 507 0.02 -4.48 -6.67
C VAL A 507 1.37 -4.44 -5.96
N VAL A 508 2.25 -5.37 -6.31
CA VAL A 508 3.62 -5.47 -5.78
C VAL A 508 4.60 -5.21 -6.93
N ARG A 509 5.47 -4.21 -6.79
CA ARG A 509 6.62 -3.99 -7.68
C ARG A 509 7.77 -4.86 -7.18
N LEU A 510 8.19 -5.83 -7.98
CA LEU A 510 9.33 -6.69 -7.66
C LEU A 510 10.65 -5.92 -7.80
N GLU A 511 11.60 -6.17 -6.91
CA GLU A 511 12.94 -5.55 -6.90
C GLU A 511 13.88 -6.25 -7.91
N GLU A 512 13.47 -6.26 -9.18
CA GLU A 512 14.23 -6.81 -10.31
C GLU A 512 14.54 -5.69 -11.32
N SER A 513 15.55 -5.89 -12.17
CA SER A 513 15.86 -4.98 -13.27
C SER A 513 15.72 -5.71 -14.62
N PRO A 514 14.79 -5.31 -15.50
CA PRO A 514 13.76 -4.28 -15.32
C PRO A 514 12.68 -4.69 -14.30
N PRO A 515 11.97 -3.74 -13.67
CA PRO A 515 10.97 -4.05 -12.67
C PRO A 515 9.80 -4.86 -13.27
N ARG A 516 9.19 -5.71 -12.44
CA ARG A 516 7.98 -6.47 -12.80
C ARG A 516 6.89 -6.19 -11.78
N PHE A 517 5.64 -6.31 -12.21
CA PHE A 517 4.49 -5.98 -11.36
C PHE A 517 3.59 -7.19 -11.13
N VAL A 518 3.40 -7.55 -9.87
CA VAL A 518 2.44 -8.58 -9.47
C VAL A 518 1.12 -7.91 -9.19
N LYS A 519 0.07 -8.24 -9.94
CA LYS A 519 -1.31 -7.87 -9.61
C LYS A 519 -2.00 -9.02 -8.90
N LEU A 520 -2.55 -8.72 -7.72
CA LEU A 520 -3.28 -9.67 -6.89
C LEU A 520 -4.74 -9.23 -6.75
N GLY A 521 -5.66 -10.19 -6.75
CA GLY A 521 -7.08 -9.93 -6.65
C GLY A 521 -7.91 -11.21 -6.55
N LYS A 522 -9.23 -11.07 -6.69
CA LYS A 522 -10.13 -12.23 -6.72
C LYS A 522 -9.81 -13.14 -7.91
N PRO A 523 -9.75 -14.47 -7.76
CA PRO A 523 -9.42 -15.40 -8.85
C PRO A 523 -10.17 -15.15 -10.16
N LYS A 524 -11.50 -14.98 -10.10
CA LYS A 524 -12.32 -14.66 -11.29
C LYS A 524 -11.91 -13.37 -12.00
N LYS A 525 -11.51 -12.33 -11.25
CA LYS A 525 -11.07 -11.05 -11.84
C LYS A 525 -9.69 -11.17 -12.47
N ILE A 526 -8.77 -11.91 -11.84
CA ILE A 526 -7.44 -12.14 -12.39
C ILE A 526 -7.52 -13.01 -13.64
N ARG A 527 -8.35 -14.06 -13.64
CA ARG A 527 -8.62 -14.86 -14.84
C ARG A 527 -9.08 -13.98 -16.00
N HIS A 528 -10.11 -13.16 -15.77
CA HIS A 528 -10.60 -12.19 -16.76
C HIS A 528 -9.48 -11.27 -17.28
N ALA A 529 -8.65 -10.74 -16.38
CA ALA A 529 -7.55 -9.85 -16.75
C ALA A 529 -6.49 -10.57 -17.61
N VAL A 530 -6.12 -11.80 -17.24
CA VAL A 530 -5.17 -12.63 -17.99
C VAL A 530 -5.70 -12.94 -19.39
N ASP A 531 -6.96 -13.37 -19.49
CA ASP A 531 -7.59 -13.72 -20.77
C ASP A 531 -7.65 -12.49 -21.70
N LEU A 532 -8.03 -11.34 -21.15
CA LEU A 532 -8.06 -10.06 -21.87
C LEU A 532 -6.67 -9.64 -22.35
N LEU A 533 -5.67 -9.63 -21.48
CA LEU A 533 -4.31 -9.21 -21.84
C LEU A 533 -3.70 -10.12 -22.90
N ARG A 534 -3.91 -11.43 -22.81
CA ARG A 534 -3.49 -12.39 -23.84
C ARG A 534 -4.18 -12.16 -25.17
N ALA A 535 -5.48 -11.82 -25.16
CA ALA A 535 -6.20 -11.47 -26.38
C ALA A 535 -5.70 -10.17 -27.03
N LEU A 536 -5.19 -9.24 -26.23
CA LEU A 536 -4.63 -7.96 -26.70
C LEU A 536 -3.16 -8.05 -27.15
N GLU A 537 -2.43 -9.08 -26.74
CA GLU A 537 -1.00 -9.22 -27.07
C GLU A 537 -0.78 -9.51 -28.57
N GLY A 538 -1.73 -10.19 -29.23
CA GLY A 538 -1.67 -10.51 -30.66
C GLY A 538 -0.42 -11.33 -31.05
N PRO A 539 -0.24 -11.66 -32.35
CA PRO A 539 0.97 -12.32 -32.84
C PRO A 539 2.16 -11.34 -32.97
N GLU A 540 1.92 -10.05 -33.15
CA GLU A 540 2.95 -9.01 -33.27
C GLU A 540 2.63 -7.78 -32.39
N PRO A 541 3.64 -7.16 -31.73
CA PRO A 541 3.43 -5.96 -30.93
C PRO A 541 2.97 -4.77 -31.79
N ASN A 542 1.96 -4.03 -31.31
CA ASN A 542 1.55 -2.79 -31.98
C ASN A 542 2.56 -1.68 -31.67
N PRO A 543 3.28 -1.14 -32.66
CA PRO A 543 4.31 -0.12 -32.40
C PRO A 543 3.72 1.22 -31.95
N ALA A 544 2.42 1.46 -32.17
CA ALA A 544 1.77 2.70 -31.74
C ALA A 544 1.31 2.68 -30.29
N VAL A 545 1.09 1.50 -29.69
CA VAL A 545 0.64 1.37 -28.29
C VAL A 545 1.24 0.16 -27.60
N ARG A 546 1.94 0.40 -26.49
CA ARG A 546 2.48 -0.64 -25.63
C ARG A 546 1.52 -0.98 -24.50
N LEU A 547 1.20 -2.27 -24.36
CA LEU A 547 0.37 -2.81 -23.29
C LEU A 547 1.21 -3.73 -22.39
N PRO A 548 0.82 -3.96 -21.11
CA PRO A 548 1.54 -4.88 -20.24
C PRO A 548 1.33 -6.33 -20.71
N ARG A 549 2.41 -7.11 -20.75
CA ARG A 549 2.40 -8.53 -21.11
C ARG A 549 2.30 -9.40 -19.87
N VAL A 550 1.50 -10.46 -19.93
CA VAL A 550 1.40 -11.45 -18.85
C VAL A 550 2.59 -12.40 -18.94
N LEU A 551 3.57 -12.22 -18.06
CA LEU A 551 4.77 -13.06 -18.01
C LEU A 551 4.49 -14.41 -17.34
N GLN A 552 3.69 -14.37 -16.27
CA GLN A 552 3.32 -15.54 -15.48
C GLN A 552 2.00 -15.26 -14.78
N ASP A 553 1.18 -16.29 -14.56
CA ASP A 553 -0.01 -16.14 -13.72
C ASP A 553 -0.31 -17.40 -12.92
N SER A 554 -1.12 -17.21 -11.88
CA SER A 554 -1.92 -18.26 -11.28
C SER A 554 -3.31 -17.68 -11.04
N ALA A 555 -4.12 -17.66 -12.09
CA ALA A 555 -5.48 -17.15 -12.01
C ALA A 555 -6.32 -17.83 -10.91
N GLU A 556 -6.08 -19.13 -10.63
CA GLU A 556 -6.74 -19.87 -9.54
C GLU A 556 -6.36 -19.36 -8.16
N GLN A 557 -5.09 -18.98 -7.97
CA GLN A 557 -4.58 -18.40 -6.73
C GLN A 557 -4.77 -16.87 -6.67
N GLY A 558 -5.34 -16.26 -7.72
CA GLY A 558 -5.69 -14.84 -7.74
C GLY A 558 -4.50 -13.90 -7.89
N TRP A 559 -3.50 -14.25 -8.70
CA TRP A 559 -2.41 -13.33 -9.05
C TRP A 559 -1.89 -13.50 -10.48
N MET A 560 -1.29 -12.44 -11.03
CA MET A 560 -0.56 -12.42 -12.30
C MET A 560 0.66 -11.50 -12.21
N ILE A 561 1.71 -11.79 -12.98
CA ILE A 561 2.94 -11.00 -13.12
C ILE A 561 2.96 -10.38 -14.50
N LEU A 562 3.13 -9.06 -14.53
CA LEU A 562 3.22 -8.23 -15.72
C LEU A 562 4.65 -7.71 -15.89
N ASP A 563 5.05 -7.50 -17.14
CA ASP A 563 6.24 -6.72 -17.46
C ASP A 563 6.05 -5.21 -17.19
N ASN A 564 7.14 -4.46 -17.31
CA ASN A 564 7.10 -3.01 -17.19
C ASN A 564 6.64 -2.36 -18.50
N VAL A 565 5.75 -1.36 -18.39
CA VAL A 565 5.46 -0.42 -19.48
C VAL A 565 6.31 0.84 -19.23
N PRO A 566 7.37 1.08 -20.01
CA PRO A 566 8.29 2.19 -19.77
C PRO A 566 7.64 3.55 -20.07
N GLY A 567 8.28 4.60 -19.56
CA GLY A 567 7.89 6.00 -19.79
C GLY A 567 7.46 6.71 -18.52
N ARG A 568 7.23 8.01 -18.65
CA ARG A 568 6.70 8.87 -17.58
C ARG A 568 5.19 9.01 -17.73
N SER A 569 4.44 8.96 -16.63
CA SER A 569 2.97 9.08 -16.73
C SER A 569 2.55 10.45 -17.28
N LEU A 570 1.46 10.52 -18.05
CA LEU A 570 0.89 11.79 -18.52
C LEU A 570 0.58 12.72 -17.34
N HIS A 571 0.12 12.16 -16.23
CA HIS A 571 -0.08 12.88 -14.97
C HIS A 571 1.17 13.64 -14.50
N GLU A 572 2.32 12.97 -14.49
CA GLU A 572 3.58 13.54 -14.05
C GLU A 572 4.09 14.60 -15.03
N ARG A 573 4.03 14.34 -16.34
CA ARG A 573 4.40 15.33 -17.37
C ARG A 573 3.55 16.60 -17.27
N LEU A 574 2.22 16.46 -17.13
CA LEU A 574 1.30 17.59 -16.95
C LEU A 574 1.60 18.38 -15.68
N ARG A 575 1.91 17.69 -14.58
CA ARG A 575 2.24 18.33 -13.29
C ARG A 575 3.55 19.12 -13.36
N LEU A 576 4.55 18.59 -14.07
CA LEU A 576 5.83 19.24 -14.28
C LEU A 576 5.79 20.36 -15.35
N GLY A 577 4.65 20.53 -16.02
CA GLY A 577 4.51 21.51 -17.10
C GLY A 577 5.30 21.17 -18.36
N GLU A 578 5.64 19.89 -18.54
CA GLU A 578 6.41 19.43 -19.70
C GLU A 578 5.58 19.49 -20.99
N ALA A 579 6.28 19.59 -22.13
CA ALA A 579 5.64 19.49 -23.43
C ALA A 579 5.04 18.08 -23.60
N ILE A 580 3.74 18.03 -23.92
CA ILE A 580 3.03 16.78 -24.13
C ILE A 580 3.06 16.43 -25.62
N PRO A 581 3.55 15.24 -26.01
CA PRO A 581 3.48 14.77 -27.38
C PRO A 581 2.06 14.31 -27.73
N TRP A 582 1.11 15.25 -27.87
CA TRP A 582 -0.32 14.97 -28.09
C TRP A 582 -0.58 14.01 -29.26
N ARG A 583 0.18 14.16 -30.35
CA ARG A 583 0.08 13.27 -31.52
C ARG A 583 0.49 11.82 -31.22
N THR A 584 1.52 11.60 -30.40
CA THR A 584 1.93 10.26 -29.95
C THR A 584 0.84 9.63 -29.08
N LEU A 585 0.33 10.40 -28.11
CA LEU A 585 -0.76 9.95 -27.26
C LEU A 585 -2.00 9.57 -28.08
N ALA A 586 -2.41 10.44 -29.00
CA ALA A 586 -3.52 10.21 -29.90
C ALA A 586 -3.35 8.96 -30.76
N ARG A 587 -2.16 8.73 -31.34
CA ARG A 587 -1.85 7.51 -32.10
C ARG A 587 -2.00 6.26 -31.23
N GLY A 588 -1.48 6.29 -30.01
CA GLY A 588 -1.57 5.15 -29.09
C GLY A 588 -3.01 4.85 -28.66
N LEU A 589 -3.78 5.88 -28.29
CA LEU A 589 -5.20 5.72 -27.98
C LEU A 589 -5.99 5.19 -29.16
N ARG A 590 -5.75 5.71 -30.38
CA ARG A 590 -6.44 5.23 -31.58
C ARG A 590 -6.09 3.78 -31.88
N ALA A 591 -4.81 3.42 -31.78
CA ALA A 591 -4.35 2.05 -31.97
C ALA A 591 -5.03 1.07 -30.99
N PHE A 592 -5.18 1.48 -29.73
CA PHE A 592 -5.93 0.73 -28.74
C PHE A 592 -7.44 0.64 -29.07
N HIS A 593 -8.09 1.76 -29.40
CA HIS A 593 -9.53 1.81 -29.73
C HIS A 593 -9.90 0.99 -30.98
N CYS A 594 -8.98 0.90 -31.95
CA CYS A 594 -9.15 0.12 -33.17
C CYS A 594 -8.65 -1.32 -33.07
N HIS A 595 -8.24 -1.78 -31.88
CA HIS A 595 -7.62 -3.10 -31.74
C HIS A 595 -8.58 -4.23 -32.19
N PRO A 596 -8.15 -5.16 -33.06
CA PRO A 596 -9.02 -6.21 -33.61
C PRO A 596 -9.68 -7.12 -32.58
N ALA A 597 -9.01 -7.35 -31.44
CA ALA A 597 -9.53 -8.17 -30.35
C ALA A 597 -10.87 -7.66 -29.77
N ARG A 598 -11.27 -6.41 -30.07
CA ARG A 598 -12.56 -5.85 -29.65
C ARG A 598 -13.76 -6.72 -30.04
N GLU A 599 -13.67 -7.46 -31.15
CA GLU A 599 -14.76 -8.31 -31.64
C GLU A 599 -15.03 -9.50 -30.71
N ALA A 600 -13.99 -9.95 -29.97
CA ALA A 600 -14.07 -11.03 -29.00
C ALA A 600 -14.37 -10.54 -27.56
N ILE A 601 -14.45 -9.22 -27.36
CA ILE A 601 -14.60 -8.61 -26.04
C ILE A 601 -16.04 -8.14 -25.84
N GLU A 602 -16.58 -8.45 -24.66
CA GLU A 602 -17.95 -8.08 -24.29
C GLU A 602 -18.20 -6.56 -24.35
N ILE A 603 -19.42 -6.20 -24.76
CA ILE A 603 -19.90 -4.81 -24.74
C ILE A 603 -20.05 -4.35 -23.29
N SER A 604 -19.52 -3.17 -23.00
CA SER A 604 -19.65 -2.54 -21.70
C SER A 604 -21.10 -2.09 -21.48
N PRO A 605 -21.74 -2.48 -20.37
CA PRO A 605 -22.98 -1.83 -19.99
C PRO A 605 -22.76 -0.34 -19.70
N PRO A 606 -23.80 0.50 -19.84
CA PRO A 606 -23.78 1.87 -19.32
C PRO A 606 -23.41 1.88 -17.83
N GLU A 607 -22.65 2.88 -17.40
CA GLU A 607 -22.37 3.03 -15.96
C GLU A 607 -23.64 3.45 -15.23
N ASP A 608 -24.00 2.68 -14.21
CA ASP A 608 -25.04 3.04 -13.27
C ASP A 608 -24.48 4.04 -12.24
N LEU A 609 -24.78 5.31 -12.45
CA LEU A 609 -24.36 6.41 -11.60
C LEU A 609 -25.22 6.56 -10.34
N ASP A 610 -26.41 5.94 -10.29
CA ASP A 610 -27.29 6.00 -9.13
C ASP A 610 -26.67 5.25 -7.93
N VAL A 611 -25.86 4.21 -8.20
CA VAL A 611 -25.04 3.53 -7.17
C VAL A 611 -24.13 4.52 -6.44
N TRP A 612 -23.54 5.49 -7.14
CA TRP A 612 -22.68 6.50 -6.51
C TRP A 612 -23.48 7.55 -5.74
N ARG A 613 -24.60 8.00 -6.31
CA ARG A 613 -25.57 8.87 -5.63
C ARG A 613 -26.04 8.25 -4.30
N SER A 614 -26.50 7.01 -4.33
CA SER A 614 -26.97 6.25 -3.17
C SER A 614 -25.91 6.12 -2.08
N ARG A 615 -24.66 5.84 -2.47
CA ARG A 615 -23.53 5.77 -1.52
C ARG A 615 -23.26 7.11 -0.84
N VAL A 616 -23.21 8.21 -1.61
CA VAL A 616 -22.98 9.55 -1.04
C VAL A 616 -24.11 9.94 -0.10
N ARG A 617 -25.37 9.73 -0.50
CA ARG A 617 -26.54 9.99 0.36
C ARG A 617 -26.48 9.23 1.69
N SER A 618 -26.10 7.96 1.63
CA SER A 618 -26.02 7.10 2.82
C SER A 618 -24.85 7.47 3.73
N ALA A 619 -23.73 7.92 3.18
CA ALA A 619 -22.51 8.19 3.96
C ALA A 619 -22.37 9.65 4.41
N PHE A 620 -22.97 10.59 3.67
CA PHE A 620 -22.86 12.03 3.88
C PHE A 620 -24.25 12.68 3.75
N PRO A 621 -25.10 12.61 4.78
CA PRO A 621 -26.45 13.16 4.75
C PRO A 621 -26.51 14.62 4.27
N ASP A 622 -25.55 15.45 4.69
CA ASP A 622 -25.45 16.87 4.32
C ASP A 622 -25.23 17.12 2.82
N LEU A 623 -24.66 16.15 2.08
CA LEU A 623 -24.47 16.25 0.64
C LEU A 623 -25.66 15.70 -0.16
N SER A 624 -26.69 15.14 0.49
CA SER A 624 -27.79 14.43 -0.19
C SER A 624 -28.55 15.31 -1.18
N ALA A 625 -28.93 16.53 -0.78
CA ALA A 625 -29.65 17.44 -1.66
C ALA A 625 -28.79 17.87 -2.87
N THR A 626 -27.51 18.16 -2.62
CA THR A 626 -26.55 18.57 -3.66
C THR A 626 -26.28 17.45 -4.67
N VAL A 627 -26.05 16.21 -4.20
CA VAL A 627 -25.81 15.07 -5.09
C VAL A 627 -27.07 14.70 -5.88
N ASP A 628 -28.27 14.87 -5.31
CA ASP A 628 -29.54 14.65 -6.01
C ASP A 628 -29.77 15.68 -7.11
N ALA A 629 -29.54 16.96 -6.81
CA ALA A 629 -29.64 18.04 -7.79
C ALA A 629 -28.59 17.91 -8.90
N ALA A 630 -27.36 17.50 -8.56
CA ALA A 630 -26.31 17.22 -9.54
C ALA A 630 -26.70 16.03 -10.43
N PHE A 631 -27.18 14.94 -9.83
CA PHE A 631 -27.61 13.74 -10.55
C PHE A 631 -28.74 14.02 -11.55
N ALA A 632 -29.72 14.86 -11.17
CA ALA A 632 -30.83 15.26 -12.04
C ALA A 632 -30.37 15.99 -13.32
N ARG A 633 -29.14 16.51 -13.34
CA ARG A 633 -28.55 17.23 -14.48
C ARG A 633 -27.49 16.41 -15.22
N VAL A 634 -27.22 15.18 -14.77
CA VAL A 634 -26.31 14.26 -15.46
C VAL A 634 -26.99 13.77 -16.75
N PRO A 635 -26.34 13.93 -17.92
CA PRO A 635 -26.92 13.45 -19.17
C PRO A 635 -26.96 11.92 -19.22
N VAL A 636 -27.92 11.38 -19.96
CA VAL A 636 -27.95 9.96 -20.34
C VAL A 636 -26.69 9.64 -21.14
N ALA A 637 -26.19 8.41 -20.98
CA ALA A 637 -25.05 7.92 -21.74
C ALA A 637 -25.29 8.09 -23.25
N ALA A 638 -24.30 8.59 -23.97
CA ALA A 638 -24.43 8.78 -25.41
C ALA A 638 -24.20 7.43 -26.14
N PRO A 639 -24.99 7.10 -27.19
CA PRO A 639 -24.47 6.19 -28.20
C PRO A 639 -23.26 6.88 -28.86
N GLY A 640 -22.23 6.11 -29.14
CA GLY A 640 -20.97 6.64 -29.67
C GLY A 640 -20.25 5.61 -30.52
N GLN A 641 -19.08 5.97 -31.04
CA GLN A 641 -18.35 5.09 -31.94
C GLN A 641 -17.86 3.84 -31.21
N ASP A 642 -18.28 2.68 -31.72
CA ASP A 642 -17.94 1.38 -31.17
C ASP A 642 -16.44 1.07 -31.32
N ALA A 643 -15.79 0.88 -30.18
CA ALA A 643 -14.34 0.74 -30.04
C ALA A 643 -13.99 -0.19 -28.87
N LEU A 644 -12.74 -0.62 -28.80
CA LEU A 644 -12.20 -1.12 -27.54
C LEU A 644 -11.95 0.06 -26.61
N ILE A 645 -12.57 0.09 -25.43
CA ILE A 645 -12.41 1.15 -24.44
C ILE A 645 -11.78 0.61 -23.16
N HIS A 646 -10.94 1.43 -22.54
CA HIS A 646 -10.26 1.18 -21.27
C HIS A 646 -11.24 1.22 -20.10
N ARG A 647 -12.29 2.07 -20.17
CA ARG A 647 -13.33 2.35 -19.17
C ARG A 647 -12.92 3.13 -17.93
N ASP A 648 -11.64 3.25 -17.66
CA ASP A 648 -11.11 4.06 -16.56
C ASP A 648 -9.90 4.86 -17.06
N LEU A 649 -9.87 5.22 -18.35
CA LEU A 649 -8.79 5.98 -18.96
C LEU A 649 -8.62 7.33 -18.24
N HIS A 650 -7.48 7.52 -17.60
CA HIS A 650 -7.11 8.77 -16.97
C HIS A 650 -5.61 9.01 -17.09
N ASP A 651 -5.18 10.22 -16.78
CA ASP A 651 -3.81 10.72 -16.92
C ASP A 651 -2.73 9.85 -16.23
N LYS A 652 -3.06 9.08 -15.19
CA LYS A 652 -2.13 8.13 -14.57
C LYS A 652 -1.98 6.77 -15.29
N ASN A 653 -2.86 6.44 -16.23
CA ASN A 653 -2.82 5.16 -16.97
C ASN A 653 -2.03 5.26 -18.27
N VAL A 654 -1.65 6.47 -18.66
CA VAL A 654 -0.93 6.76 -19.89
C VAL A 654 0.53 6.96 -19.55
N MET A 655 1.41 6.17 -20.16
CA MET A 655 2.87 6.25 -20.05
C MET A 655 3.42 6.80 -21.37
N LEU A 656 4.28 7.81 -21.30
CA LEU A 656 4.89 8.47 -22.46
C LEU A 656 6.40 8.36 -22.37
N GLY A 657 6.98 7.59 -23.30
CA GLY A 657 8.43 7.44 -23.46
C GLY A 657 9.07 8.64 -24.15
N ASP A 658 10.39 8.74 -24.05
CA ASP A 658 11.16 9.80 -24.70
C ASP A 658 11.30 9.57 -26.21
N ASP A 659 11.27 8.30 -26.65
CA ASP A 659 11.31 7.88 -28.07
C ASP A 659 9.94 7.93 -28.77
N HIS A 660 9.01 8.76 -28.27
CA HIS A 660 7.66 8.92 -28.84
C HIS A 660 6.76 7.68 -28.78
N ASP A 661 6.99 6.78 -27.82
CA ASP A 661 6.12 5.64 -27.53
C ASP A 661 4.98 6.00 -26.57
N CYS A 662 3.78 5.46 -26.83
CA CYS A 662 2.63 5.54 -25.93
C CYS A 662 2.36 4.18 -25.29
N GLY A 663 2.32 4.12 -23.96
CA GLY A 663 1.96 2.94 -23.19
C GLY A 663 0.66 3.14 -22.42
N LEU A 664 -0.13 2.08 -22.26
CA LEU A 664 -1.31 2.05 -21.41
C LEU A 664 -1.16 1.00 -20.31
N ILE A 665 -1.52 1.36 -19.08
CA ILE A 665 -1.56 0.44 -17.93
C ILE A 665 -2.99 0.36 -17.36
N ASP A 666 -3.24 -0.56 -16.43
CA ASP A 666 -4.57 -0.74 -15.80
C ASP A 666 -5.71 -1.11 -16.78
N ILE A 667 -5.36 -1.79 -17.88
CA ILE A 667 -6.29 -2.17 -18.96
C ILE A 667 -7.15 -3.41 -18.67
N GLU A 668 -7.03 -4.04 -17.49
CA GLU A 668 -7.84 -5.23 -17.12
C GLU A 668 -9.37 -4.97 -17.12
N GLY A 669 -9.76 -3.70 -17.09
CA GLY A 669 -11.14 -3.25 -17.17
C GLY A 669 -11.69 -3.14 -18.59
N ALA A 670 -10.85 -3.30 -19.63
CA ALA A 670 -11.23 -2.96 -20.99
C ALA A 670 -12.44 -3.77 -21.50
N ARG A 671 -13.27 -3.12 -22.29
CA ARG A 671 -14.51 -3.64 -22.87
C ARG A 671 -14.77 -2.98 -24.21
N ARG A 672 -15.72 -3.51 -24.97
CA ARG A 672 -16.22 -2.85 -26.17
C ARG A 672 -17.21 -1.73 -25.81
N GLY A 673 -17.17 -0.57 -26.46
CA GLY A 673 -18.07 0.56 -26.19
C GLY A 673 -17.67 1.86 -26.89
N ALA A 674 -18.38 2.94 -26.56
CA ALA A 674 -18.19 4.26 -27.18
C ALA A 674 -16.83 4.89 -26.81
N VAL A 675 -16.01 5.25 -27.82
CA VAL A 675 -14.71 5.94 -27.65
C VAL A 675 -14.82 7.22 -26.80
N GLU A 676 -15.94 7.91 -26.92
CA GLU A 676 -16.25 9.15 -26.21
C GLU A 676 -16.24 8.97 -24.70
N ARG A 677 -16.44 7.74 -24.21
CA ARG A 677 -16.40 7.41 -22.79
C ARG A 677 -15.00 7.48 -22.21
N ASP A 678 -14.00 7.01 -22.93
CA ASP A 678 -12.59 7.08 -22.53
C ASP A 678 -12.07 8.52 -22.60
N LEU A 679 -12.34 9.19 -23.72
CA LEU A 679 -11.95 10.59 -23.92
C LEU A 679 -12.65 11.51 -22.91
N GLY A 680 -13.96 11.34 -22.71
CA GLY A 680 -14.73 12.08 -21.71
C GLY A 680 -14.20 11.88 -20.29
N ASN A 681 -13.82 10.65 -19.91
CA ASN A 681 -13.24 10.38 -18.60
C ASN A 681 -11.86 11.02 -18.43
N LEU A 682 -11.00 10.97 -19.45
CA LEU A 682 -9.69 11.64 -19.41
C LEU A 682 -9.82 13.16 -19.29
N LEU A 683 -10.73 13.78 -20.06
CA LEU A 683 -11.03 15.22 -19.98
C LEU A 683 -11.64 15.61 -18.61
N ALA A 684 -12.43 14.73 -18.00
CA ALA A 684 -12.92 14.94 -16.64
C ALA A 684 -11.78 14.90 -15.60
N HIS A 685 -10.76 14.07 -15.83
CA HIS A 685 -9.55 14.07 -15.01
C HIS A 685 -8.71 15.34 -15.20
N PHE A 686 -8.62 15.91 -16.40
CA PHE A 686 -8.00 17.24 -16.58
C PHE A 686 -8.74 18.31 -15.78
N GLU A 687 -10.07 18.29 -15.79
CA GLU A 687 -10.89 19.20 -14.99
C GLU A 687 -10.68 18.97 -13.48
N LEU A 688 -10.55 17.72 -13.04
CA LEU A 688 -10.21 17.39 -11.65
C LEU A 688 -8.83 17.99 -11.27
N ARG A 689 -7.83 17.90 -12.15
CA ARG A 689 -6.51 18.50 -11.94
C ARG A 689 -6.56 20.01 -11.80
N ARG A 690 -7.50 20.68 -12.47
CA ARG A 690 -7.77 22.11 -12.27
C ARG A 690 -7.89 22.46 -10.80
N PHE A 691 -8.69 21.68 -10.07
CA PHE A 691 -8.93 21.92 -8.66
C PHE A 691 -7.77 21.46 -7.78
N GLN A 692 -7.13 20.34 -8.13
CA GLN A 692 -6.05 19.77 -7.33
C GLN A 692 -4.72 20.53 -7.44
N TRP A 693 -4.46 21.12 -8.60
CA TRP A 693 -3.22 21.85 -8.92
C TRP A 693 -3.46 23.36 -9.08
N ARG A 694 -4.68 23.85 -8.79
CA ARG A 694 -5.05 25.28 -8.88
C ARG A 694 -4.75 25.91 -10.24
N LEU A 695 -5.11 25.20 -11.31
CA LEU A 695 -4.88 25.69 -12.67
C LEU A 695 -5.95 26.71 -13.08
N ALA A 696 -5.53 27.66 -13.93
CA ALA A 696 -6.47 28.53 -14.65
C ALA A 696 -7.50 27.70 -15.44
N PRO A 697 -8.78 28.13 -15.53
CA PRO A 697 -9.83 27.39 -16.25
C PRO A 697 -9.51 27.08 -17.72
N SER A 698 -8.69 27.90 -18.36
CA SER A 698 -8.26 27.72 -19.75
C SER A 698 -7.33 26.52 -19.95
N LYS A 699 -6.55 26.11 -18.94
CA LYS A 699 -5.52 25.05 -19.08
C LYS A 699 -6.12 23.66 -19.35
N PRO A 700 -7.05 23.12 -18.52
CA PRO A 700 -7.70 21.85 -18.82
C PRO A 700 -8.45 21.84 -20.16
N SER A 701 -9.02 22.98 -20.54
CA SER A 701 -9.73 23.13 -21.82
C SER A 701 -8.74 23.01 -22.97
N ALA A 702 -7.61 23.73 -22.93
CA ALA A 702 -6.56 23.63 -23.94
C ALA A 702 -5.98 22.21 -24.06
N TRP A 703 -5.77 21.50 -22.94
CA TRP A 703 -5.34 20.10 -22.99
C TRP A 703 -6.37 19.17 -23.63
N GLY A 704 -7.66 19.40 -23.35
CA GLY A 704 -8.76 18.69 -23.98
C GLY A 704 -8.79 18.93 -25.49
N ASP A 705 -8.73 20.19 -25.91
CA ASP A 705 -8.74 20.59 -27.32
C ASP A 705 -7.55 19.99 -28.07
N HIS A 706 -6.32 20.13 -27.55
CA HIS A 706 -5.14 19.53 -28.16
C HIS A 706 -5.21 18.01 -28.29
N LEU A 707 -5.79 17.31 -27.31
CA LEU A 707 -5.97 15.87 -27.37
C LEU A 707 -6.98 15.47 -28.45
N LEU A 708 -8.13 16.15 -28.50
CA LEU A 708 -9.20 15.86 -29.45
C LEU A 708 -8.76 16.16 -30.89
N ASP A 709 -8.16 17.33 -31.12
CA ASP A 709 -7.58 17.71 -32.42
C ASP A 709 -6.55 16.67 -32.87
N ALA A 710 -5.61 16.30 -31.98
CA ALA A 710 -4.61 15.29 -32.29
C ALA A 710 -5.21 13.90 -32.57
N TYR A 711 -6.32 13.54 -31.91
CA TYR A 711 -7.03 12.27 -32.11
C TYR A 711 -7.71 12.21 -33.47
N GLU A 712 -8.34 13.30 -33.90
CA GLU A 712 -8.93 13.44 -35.24
C GLU A 712 -7.85 13.47 -36.33
N ASP A 713 -6.74 14.19 -36.11
CA ASP A 713 -5.61 14.30 -37.04
C ASP A 713 -4.95 12.95 -37.37
N VAL A 714 -4.98 12.00 -36.43
CA VAL A 714 -4.44 10.65 -36.64
C VAL A 714 -5.49 9.69 -37.22
N GLY A 715 -6.64 10.22 -37.67
CA GLY A 715 -7.73 9.49 -38.30
C GLY A 715 -8.70 8.86 -37.32
N GLY A 716 -8.77 9.36 -36.09
CA GLY A 716 -9.84 9.04 -35.14
C GLY A 716 -11.14 9.75 -35.54
N THR A 717 -12.27 9.26 -35.06
CA THR A 717 -13.56 9.94 -35.22
C THR A 717 -14.20 10.04 -33.84
N VAL A 718 -14.85 11.16 -33.55
CA VAL A 718 -15.42 11.40 -32.24
C VAL A 718 -16.61 12.36 -32.34
N ASP A 719 -17.70 12.05 -31.64
CA ASP A 719 -18.77 13.04 -31.42
C ASP A 719 -18.40 13.92 -30.20
N HIS A 720 -18.03 15.17 -30.46
CA HIS A 720 -17.66 16.15 -29.43
C HIS A 720 -18.78 16.39 -28.39
N ASP A 721 -20.05 16.34 -28.80
CA ASP A 721 -21.18 16.49 -27.88
C ASP A 721 -21.33 15.24 -27.00
N ALA A 722 -21.08 14.04 -27.54
CA ALA A 722 -21.03 12.81 -26.77
C ALA A 722 -19.84 12.80 -25.78
N VAL A 723 -18.64 13.26 -26.18
CA VAL A 723 -17.50 13.44 -25.26
C VAL A 723 -17.87 14.38 -24.12
N LYS A 724 -18.56 15.49 -24.43
CA LYS A 724 -19.00 16.43 -23.41
C LYS A 724 -20.00 15.82 -22.43
N ARG A 725 -20.95 15.01 -22.92
CA ARG A 725 -21.89 14.25 -22.08
C ARG A 725 -21.15 13.26 -21.18
N GLU A 726 -20.22 12.49 -21.72
CA GLU A 726 -19.42 11.53 -20.93
C GLU A 726 -18.47 12.23 -19.95
N LYS A 727 -17.90 13.39 -20.30
CA LYS A 727 -17.14 14.25 -19.36
C LYS A 727 -18.01 14.64 -18.17
N THR A 728 -19.25 15.10 -18.40
CA THR A 728 -20.17 15.46 -17.30
C THR A 728 -20.52 14.27 -16.43
N ARG A 729 -20.78 13.10 -17.03
CA ARG A 729 -21.03 11.84 -16.30
C ARG A 729 -19.83 11.44 -15.44
N ALA A 730 -18.63 11.51 -15.99
CA ALA A 730 -17.39 11.23 -15.27
C ALA A 730 -17.12 12.25 -14.15
N LEU A 731 -17.39 13.54 -14.37
CA LEU A 731 -17.28 14.57 -13.33
C LEU A 731 -18.23 14.33 -12.16
N PHE A 732 -19.47 13.92 -12.41
CA PHE A 732 -20.41 13.54 -11.36
C PHE A 732 -19.86 12.35 -10.55
N ARG A 733 -19.43 11.28 -11.24
CA ARG A 733 -18.79 10.11 -10.62
C ARG A 733 -17.59 10.51 -9.76
N LEU A 734 -16.69 11.36 -10.28
CA LEU A 734 -15.53 11.85 -9.57
C LEU A 734 -15.93 12.69 -8.35
N GLY A 735 -16.94 13.56 -8.46
CA GLY A 735 -17.53 14.27 -7.33
C GLY A 735 -17.92 13.30 -6.22
N CYS A 736 -18.70 12.26 -6.53
CA CYS A 736 -19.08 11.25 -5.55
C CYS A 736 -17.88 10.46 -4.99
N VAL A 737 -16.93 10.03 -5.83
CA VAL A 737 -15.76 9.26 -5.40
C VAL A 737 -14.86 10.07 -4.47
N TYR A 738 -14.65 11.35 -4.79
CA TYR A 738 -13.78 12.23 -4.02
C TYR A 738 -14.46 12.75 -2.74
N SER A 739 -15.78 12.62 -2.57
CA SER A 739 -16.42 12.77 -1.25
C SER A 739 -15.87 11.76 -0.23
N PHE A 740 -15.47 10.56 -0.69
CA PHE A 740 -14.82 9.51 0.14
C PHE A 740 -13.29 9.66 0.20
N ARG A 741 -12.74 10.82 -0.17
CA ARG A 741 -11.32 11.16 -0.05
C ARG A 741 -11.23 12.38 0.84
N ARG A 742 -10.91 12.18 2.12
CA ARG A 742 -11.01 13.24 3.15
C ARG A 742 -10.28 14.52 2.77
N PRO A 743 -9.05 14.49 2.20
CA PRO A 743 -8.34 15.71 1.79
C PRO A 743 -9.07 16.49 0.68
N TRP A 744 -9.94 15.83 -0.08
CA TRP A 744 -10.59 16.36 -1.28
C TRP A 744 -12.12 16.49 -1.12
N SER A 745 -12.67 16.28 0.07
CA SER A 745 -14.13 16.26 0.28
C SER A 745 -14.79 17.61 0.02
N LYS A 746 -14.12 18.72 0.38
CA LYS A 746 -14.57 20.08 0.07
C LYS A 746 -14.58 20.36 -1.44
N MET A 747 -13.51 19.97 -2.13
CA MET A 747 -13.43 20.05 -3.60
C MET A 747 -14.55 19.24 -4.26
N ALA A 748 -14.80 18.02 -3.77
CA ALA A 748 -15.89 17.18 -4.25
C ALA A 748 -17.26 17.84 -4.07
N ALA A 749 -17.52 18.46 -2.91
CA ALA A 749 -18.74 19.21 -2.67
C ALA A 749 -18.89 20.39 -3.65
N ALA A 750 -17.82 21.17 -3.87
CA ALA A 750 -17.83 22.28 -4.82
C ALA A 750 -18.09 21.80 -6.27
N LEU A 751 -17.49 20.67 -6.67
CA LEU A 751 -17.73 20.07 -7.98
C LEU A 751 -19.18 19.61 -8.17
N LEU A 752 -19.76 18.95 -7.15
CA LEU A 752 -21.17 18.53 -7.17
C LEU A 752 -22.11 19.74 -7.19
N SER A 753 -21.84 20.78 -6.40
CA SER A 753 -22.63 22.02 -6.40
C SER A 753 -22.60 22.73 -7.75
N ARG A 754 -21.44 22.75 -8.43
CA ARG A 754 -21.32 23.28 -9.80
C ARG A 754 -22.21 22.51 -10.77
N LEU A 755 -22.21 21.17 -10.67
CA LEU A 755 -23.04 20.31 -11.51
C LEU A 755 -24.54 20.48 -11.20
N ALA A 756 -24.91 20.76 -9.95
CA ALA A 756 -26.28 21.08 -9.55
C ALA A 756 -26.78 22.43 -10.09
N GLY A 757 -25.87 23.31 -10.55
CA GLY A 757 -26.19 24.64 -11.04
C GLY A 757 -26.33 25.69 -9.93
N ALA A 758 -25.62 25.51 -8.81
CA ALA A 758 -25.55 26.52 -7.75
C ALA A 758 -24.89 27.83 -8.24
N GLY A 759 -25.47 28.96 -7.84
CA GLY A 759 -24.96 30.30 -8.18
C GLY A 759 -23.57 30.60 -7.61
N VAL A 760 -22.88 31.57 -8.24
CA VAL A 760 -21.48 31.97 -8.00
C VAL A 760 -21.17 32.22 -6.52
N LEU A 761 -22.11 32.80 -5.76
CA LEU A 761 -21.97 33.09 -4.33
C LEU A 761 -21.80 31.83 -3.46
N LEU A 762 -22.52 30.74 -3.75
CA LEU A 762 -22.37 29.48 -3.00
C LEU A 762 -21.04 28.80 -3.35
N LEU A 763 -20.60 28.92 -4.61
CA LEU A 763 -19.33 28.39 -5.08
C LEU A 763 -18.13 29.13 -4.43
N LEU A 764 -18.21 30.47 -4.37
CA LEU A 764 -17.20 31.32 -3.74
C LEU A 764 -17.18 31.16 -2.21
N ALA A 765 -18.33 31.01 -1.55
CA ALA A 765 -18.38 30.73 -0.11
C ALA A 765 -17.77 29.35 0.24
N LEU A 766 -18.04 28.33 -0.57
CA LEU A 766 -17.42 27.00 -0.42
C LEU A 766 -15.91 27.04 -0.67
N LEU A 767 -15.44 27.79 -1.69
CA LEU A 767 -14.03 27.98 -2.00
C LEU A 767 -13.29 28.81 -0.94
N ALA A 768 -13.89 29.88 -0.41
CA ALA A 768 -13.32 30.68 0.67
C ALA A 768 -13.19 29.91 1.99
N SER A 769 -14.06 28.91 2.25
CA SER A 769 -13.95 28.01 3.40
C SER A 769 -12.85 26.93 3.26
N CYS A 770 -12.08 26.93 2.16
CA CYS A 770 -11.02 25.95 1.84
C CYS A 770 -9.62 26.32 2.39
N THR A 771 -9.50 27.26 3.33
CA THR A 771 -8.23 27.82 3.89
C THR A 771 -7.30 26.83 4.62
N ALA A 772 -7.46 25.52 4.48
CA ALA A 772 -6.56 24.55 5.10
C ALA A 772 -5.31 24.19 4.25
N PHE A 773 -5.11 24.79 3.07
CA PHE A 773 -3.97 24.45 2.19
C PHE A 773 -3.39 25.65 1.39
N VAL A 774 -3.59 26.89 1.82
CA VAL A 774 -3.10 28.09 1.12
C VAL A 774 -1.79 28.56 1.78
N PRO A 775 -0.65 28.70 1.05
CA PRO A 775 0.40 29.63 1.46
C PRO A 775 -0.22 31.04 1.41
N ALA A 776 -0.17 31.77 2.52
CA ALA A 776 -1.01 32.92 2.86
C ALA A 776 -0.82 34.19 1.99
N ASP A 777 -0.07 34.12 0.89
CA ASP A 777 0.64 35.33 0.43
C ASP A 777 0.08 35.93 -0.87
N GLU A 778 -0.72 35.20 -1.68
CA GLU A 778 -1.19 35.72 -2.99
C GLU A 778 -2.72 35.70 -3.21
N GLU A 779 -3.48 34.73 -2.69
CA GLU A 779 -4.96 34.72 -2.82
C GLU A 779 -5.70 35.42 -1.67
N GLU A 780 -5.10 35.47 -0.47
CA GLU A 780 -5.63 36.28 0.62
C GLU A 780 -5.61 37.76 0.24
N ASP A 781 -4.61 38.20 -0.54
CA ASP A 781 -4.50 39.56 -1.04
C ASP A 781 -5.51 39.87 -2.18
N LEU A 782 -5.87 38.89 -3.02
CA LEU A 782 -6.88 39.05 -4.08
C LEU A 782 -8.32 39.04 -3.54
N LEU A 783 -8.63 38.13 -2.60
CA LEU A 783 -9.95 38.06 -1.99
C LEU A 783 -10.14 39.17 -0.93
N ALA A 784 -9.11 39.50 -0.15
CA ALA A 784 -9.14 40.65 0.75
C ALA A 784 -9.23 41.96 -0.04
N ARG A 785 -8.47 42.16 -1.13
CA ARG A 785 -8.67 43.32 -2.03
C ARG A 785 -10.06 43.33 -2.66
N ALA A 786 -10.58 42.20 -3.12
CA ALA A 786 -11.94 42.13 -3.68
C ALA A 786 -13.03 42.47 -2.66
N ILE A 787 -12.83 42.11 -1.38
CA ILE A 787 -13.71 42.47 -0.26
C ILE A 787 -13.51 43.94 0.16
N GLN A 788 -12.28 44.47 0.10
CA GLN A 788 -11.95 45.87 0.43
C GLN A 788 -12.37 46.85 -0.66
N GLU A 789 -12.32 46.45 -1.93
CA GLU A 789 -12.66 47.24 -3.13
C GLU A 789 -14.12 47.03 -3.58
N GLY A 790 -14.80 46.03 -3.02
CA GLY A 790 -16.22 45.74 -3.29
C GLY A 790 -16.52 45.19 -4.68
N LYS A 791 -15.52 44.70 -5.44
CA LYS A 791 -15.69 44.21 -6.82
C LYS A 791 -14.92 42.92 -7.09
N ILE A 792 -15.51 41.98 -7.84
CA ILE A 792 -14.89 40.70 -8.25
C ILE A 792 -14.72 40.66 -9.77
N GLN A 793 -13.54 40.25 -10.26
CA GLN A 793 -13.29 40.04 -11.69
C GLN A 793 -13.77 38.64 -12.15
N LEU A 794 -14.57 38.57 -13.20
CA LEU A 794 -15.19 37.38 -13.75
C LEU A 794 -14.83 37.17 -15.23
N GLY A 795 -15.00 35.94 -15.71
CA GLY A 795 -14.94 35.61 -17.14
C GLY A 795 -16.27 35.85 -17.85
N ILE A 796 -16.28 35.90 -19.18
CA ILE A 796 -17.50 36.10 -19.99
C ILE A 796 -18.58 35.02 -19.75
N ASP A 797 -18.17 33.82 -19.35
CA ASP A 797 -19.07 32.71 -19.05
C ASP A 797 -19.97 32.95 -17.83
N PHE A 798 -19.72 34.03 -17.08
CA PHE A 798 -20.53 34.45 -15.94
C PHE A 798 -21.60 35.49 -16.29
N LEU A 799 -21.65 35.99 -17.53
CA LEU A 799 -22.74 36.84 -17.99
C LEU A 799 -23.96 35.99 -18.37
N GLU A 800 -25.13 36.40 -17.92
CA GLU A 800 -26.40 35.75 -18.22
C GLU A 800 -27.32 36.64 -19.06
N LYS A 801 -28.20 36.03 -19.88
CA LYS A 801 -29.26 36.77 -20.57
C LYS A 801 -30.16 37.45 -19.53
N LYS A 802 -30.63 38.67 -19.86
CA LYS A 802 -31.45 39.57 -19.02
C LYS A 802 -30.73 40.26 -17.87
N GLN A 803 -29.44 39.97 -17.63
CA GLN A 803 -28.63 40.69 -16.66
C GLN A 803 -28.39 42.14 -17.11
N THR A 804 -28.49 43.10 -16.19
CA THR A 804 -28.19 44.52 -16.45
C THR A 804 -26.70 44.75 -16.28
N VAL A 805 -26.05 45.35 -17.28
CA VAL A 805 -24.61 45.67 -17.23
C VAL A 805 -24.37 47.11 -17.68
N GLU A 806 -23.34 47.75 -17.13
CA GLU A 806 -22.71 48.96 -17.65
C GLU A 806 -21.42 48.57 -18.36
N ILE A 807 -21.31 48.83 -19.66
CA ILE A 807 -20.10 48.58 -20.45
C ILE A 807 -19.45 49.92 -20.77
N ARG A 808 -18.17 50.06 -20.42
CA ARG A 808 -17.34 51.21 -20.79
C ARG A 808 -16.39 50.82 -21.90
N GLY A 809 -16.24 51.68 -22.90
CA GLY A 809 -15.46 51.37 -24.08
C GLY A 809 -15.35 52.55 -25.04
N TYR A 810 -15.01 52.25 -26.28
CA TYR A 810 -14.96 53.22 -27.37
C TYR A 810 -15.49 52.58 -28.64
N PHE A 811 -16.07 53.41 -29.52
CA PHE A 811 -16.45 52.97 -30.86
C PHE A 811 -15.23 52.94 -31.80
N GLN A 812 -15.10 51.85 -32.57
CA GLN A 812 -14.17 51.72 -33.68
C GLN A 812 -14.99 51.34 -34.92
N GLY A 813 -15.34 52.35 -35.74
CA GLY A 813 -16.30 52.18 -36.84
C GLY A 813 -17.72 51.90 -36.33
N ASP A 814 -18.35 50.84 -36.84
CA ASP A 814 -19.68 50.37 -36.44
C ASP A 814 -19.68 49.55 -35.13
N ARG A 815 -18.50 49.24 -34.58
CA ARG A 815 -18.33 48.31 -33.45
C ARG A 815 -17.98 49.02 -32.15
N PHE A 816 -18.60 48.61 -31.05
CA PHE A 816 -18.20 49.00 -29.71
C PHE A 816 -17.19 48.01 -29.14
N ILE A 817 -16.00 48.49 -28.78
CA ILE A 817 -14.94 47.72 -28.13
C ILE A 817 -14.99 47.99 -26.63
N ALA A 818 -15.36 46.97 -25.85
CA ALA A 818 -15.41 47.09 -24.41
C ALA A 818 -13.99 47.17 -23.81
N LYS A 819 -13.81 48.05 -22.82
CA LYS A 819 -12.63 48.12 -21.94
C LYS A 819 -12.93 47.63 -20.52
N SER A 820 -14.19 47.72 -20.07
CA SER A 820 -14.65 47.11 -18.82
C SER A 820 -16.14 46.81 -18.90
N VAL A 821 -16.58 45.74 -18.25
CA VAL A 821 -18.00 45.41 -18.06
C VAL A 821 -18.27 45.42 -16.57
N GLU A 822 -19.31 46.13 -16.12
CA GLU A 822 -19.73 46.19 -14.72
C GLU A 822 -21.15 45.63 -14.60
N VAL A 823 -21.35 44.63 -13.76
CA VAL A 823 -22.68 44.04 -13.52
C VAL A 823 -23.42 44.88 -12.47
N GLU A 824 -24.57 45.45 -12.84
CA GLU A 824 -25.36 46.34 -11.97
C GLU A 824 -26.66 45.68 -11.46
N LYS A 825 -27.26 46.25 -10.39
CA LYS A 825 -28.57 45.86 -9.87
C LYS A 825 -29.67 46.02 -10.94
N PRO A 826 -30.71 45.14 -10.94
CA PRO A 826 -31.72 45.13 -11.98
C PRO A 826 -32.72 46.27 -11.80
N ASP A 827 -32.56 47.40 -12.51
CA ASP A 827 -33.71 48.24 -12.95
C ASP A 827 -33.40 49.46 -13.84
N ARG A 828 -32.24 49.53 -14.50
CA ARG A 828 -31.94 50.70 -15.34
C ARG A 828 -32.47 50.61 -16.77
N GLU A 829 -33.03 51.74 -17.21
CA GLU A 829 -33.29 52.12 -18.60
C GLU A 829 -31.98 52.05 -19.42
N VAL A 830 -32.09 52.00 -20.76
CA VAL A 830 -30.89 52.01 -21.61
C VAL A 830 -30.24 53.39 -21.50
N GLU A 831 -29.01 53.43 -21.00
CA GLU A 831 -28.24 54.67 -20.85
C GLU A 831 -27.04 54.65 -21.79
N VAL A 832 -26.89 55.69 -22.60
CA VAL A 832 -25.75 55.87 -23.50
C VAL A 832 -25.09 57.20 -23.26
N LYS A 833 -23.76 57.20 -23.12
CA LYS A 833 -22.93 58.40 -23.13
C LYS A 833 -22.02 58.35 -24.35
N GLY A 834 -22.13 59.34 -25.21
CA GLY A 834 -21.42 59.41 -26.47
C GLY A 834 -21.72 60.70 -27.23
N ASP A 835 -21.01 60.92 -28.33
CA ASP A 835 -21.24 62.05 -29.22
C ASP A 835 -22.52 61.83 -30.04
N ILE A 836 -23.29 62.89 -30.27
CA ILE A 836 -24.37 62.88 -31.25
C ILE A 836 -23.73 62.72 -32.63
N ARG A 837 -23.99 61.62 -33.34
CA ARG A 837 -23.44 61.36 -34.68
C ARG A 837 -24.32 61.85 -35.81
N ALA A 838 -25.63 61.84 -35.59
CA ALA A 838 -26.64 62.32 -36.50
C ALA A 838 -27.89 62.72 -35.72
N ALA A 839 -28.65 63.66 -36.23
CA ALA A 839 -29.97 63.99 -35.73
C ALA A 839 -30.85 64.36 -36.93
N ASP A 840 -31.98 63.69 -37.05
CA ASP A 840 -32.99 63.95 -38.06
C ASP A 840 -34.30 64.33 -37.33
N PRO A 841 -34.63 65.62 -37.25
CA PRO A 841 -35.82 66.08 -36.55
C PRO A 841 -37.11 65.72 -37.30
N ASP A 842 -37.07 65.51 -38.62
CA ASP A 842 -38.24 65.17 -39.43
C ASP A 842 -38.64 63.70 -39.23
N GLU A 843 -37.64 62.81 -39.07
CA GLU A 843 -37.88 61.41 -38.70
C GLU A 843 -38.03 61.21 -37.18
N GLY A 844 -37.76 62.25 -36.38
CA GLY A 844 -37.78 62.20 -34.92
C GLY A 844 -36.71 61.25 -34.37
N VAL A 845 -35.53 61.24 -34.98
CA VAL A 845 -34.43 60.30 -34.68
C VAL A 845 -33.17 61.05 -34.29
N VAL A 846 -32.48 60.57 -33.25
CA VAL A 846 -31.13 61.02 -32.89
C VAL A 846 -30.22 59.82 -32.69
N VAL A 847 -29.03 59.88 -33.26
CA VAL A 847 -28.02 58.83 -33.13
C VAL A 847 -26.95 59.29 -32.15
N VAL A 848 -26.82 58.60 -31.02
CA VAL A 848 -25.78 58.87 -30.01
C VAL A 848 -24.81 57.70 -29.97
N GLY A 849 -23.52 57.97 -30.22
CA GLY A 849 -22.59 56.90 -30.60
C GLY A 849 -23.08 56.23 -31.89
N ASN A 850 -23.28 54.92 -31.88
CA ASN A 850 -23.93 54.20 -32.99
C ASN A 850 -25.33 53.68 -32.62
N MET A 851 -26.00 54.33 -31.66
CA MET A 851 -27.33 53.93 -31.21
C MET A 851 -28.38 54.92 -31.68
N GLU A 852 -29.36 54.41 -32.42
CA GLU A 852 -30.51 55.16 -32.87
C GLU A 852 -31.55 55.27 -31.76
N PHE A 853 -31.98 56.49 -31.47
CA PHE A 853 -33.00 56.81 -30.49
C PHE A 853 -34.13 57.58 -31.17
N HIS A 854 -35.37 57.15 -30.94
CA HIS A 854 -36.54 57.90 -31.38
C HIS A 854 -36.92 58.95 -30.33
N VAL A 855 -36.86 60.22 -30.70
CA VAL A 855 -37.36 61.34 -29.92
C VAL A 855 -38.89 61.25 -29.90
N ILE A 856 -39.48 61.12 -28.72
CA ILE A 856 -40.92 61.07 -28.51
C ILE A 856 -41.40 62.41 -27.90
N PRO A 857 -42.69 62.76 -27.98
CA PRO A 857 -43.19 64.03 -27.46
C PRO A 857 -42.88 64.29 -25.97
N SER A 858 -42.66 63.23 -25.18
CA SER A 858 -42.28 63.33 -23.77
C SER A 858 -40.77 63.39 -23.51
N THR A 859 -39.94 63.42 -24.56
CA THR A 859 -38.48 63.45 -24.42
C THR A 859 -38.03 64.78 -23.83
N LYS A 860 -37.23 64.73 -22.75
CA LYS A 860 -36.57 65.91 -22.18
C LYS A 860 -35.22 66.14 -22.85
N LEU A 861 -35.14 67.10 -23.78
CA LEU A 861 -33.88 67.52 -24.38
C LEU A 861 -33.31 68.70 -23.61
N LEU A 862 -32.06 68.58 -23.15
CA LEU A 862 -31.41 69.55 -22.27
C LEU A 862 -30.05 69.96 -22.84
N GLY A 863 -29.81 71.25 -22.98
CA GLY A 863 -28.52 71.81 -23.37
C GLY A 863 -27.48 71.74 -22.26
N ILE A 864 -26.26 72.25 -22.55
CA ILE A 864 -25.12 72.15 -21.63
C ILE A 864 -25.39 72.92 -20.32
N LYS A 865 -26.07 74.06 -20.40
CA LYS A 865 -26.47 74.88 -19.24
C LYS A 865 -27.82 74.44 -18.64
N LYS A 866 -28.35 73.28 -19.06
CA LYS A 866 -29.65 72.69 -18.66
C LYS A 866 -30.88 73.48 -19.13
N GLU A 867 -30.72 74.34 -20.12
CA GLU A 867 -31.79 74.92 -20.92
C GLU A 867 -32.57 73.82 -21.66
N THR A 868 -33.87 74.00 -21.86
CA THR A 868 -34.68 73.04 -22.64
C THR A 868 -34.43 73.28 -24.12
N LEU A 869 -34.20 72.19 -24.86
CA LEU A 869 -34.04 72.22 -26.32
C LEU A 869 -35.28 71.62 -26.98
N GLU A 870 -35.55 72.02 -28.21
CA GLU A 870 -36.52 71.37 -29.08
C GLU A 870 -35.82 70.34 -29.98
N ALA A 871 -36.57 69.37 -30.52
CA ALA A 871 -36.00 68.34 -31.39
C ALA A 871 -35.32 68.94 -32.63
N ALA A 872 -35.85 70.06 -33.13
CA ALA A 872 -35.30 70.83 -34.25
C ALA A 872 -33.91 71.42 -33.97
N ASP A 873 -33.51 71.55 -32.70
CA ASP A 873 -32.20 72.10 -32.32
C ASP A 873 -31.08 71.04 -32.38
N LEU A 874 -31.42 69.74 -32.34
CA LEU A 874 -30.46 68.63 -32.25
C LEU A 874 -29.42 68.57 -33.39
N PRO A 875 -29.75 68.88 -34.67
CA PRO A 875 -28.76 68.92 -35.75
C PRO A 875 -27.60 69.87 -35.49
N ALA A 876 -27.84 70.99 -34.80
CA ALA A 876 -26.80 71.97 -34.45
C ALA A 876 -25.77 71.43 -33.43
N PHE A 877 -26.10 70.33 -32.76
CA PHE A 877 -25.27 69.70 -31.73
C PHE A 877 -24.65 68.37 -32.17
N VAL A 878 -24.69 68.04 -33.46
CA VAL A 878 -23.92 66.90 -34.01
C VAL A 878 -22.43 67.12 -33.71
N GLY A 879 -21.78 66.09 -33.17
CA GLY A 879 -20.42 66.13 -32.62
C GLY A 879 -20.33 66.50 -31.13
N THR A 880 -21.45 66.86 -30.49
CA THR A 880 -21.47 67.18 -29.06
C THR A 880 -21.68 65.94 -28.21
N PHE A 881 -20.89 65.80 -27.14
CA PHE A 881 -21.03 64.72 -26.17
C PHE A 881 -22.32 64.87 -25.36
N CYS A 882 -23.07 63.79 -25.22
CA CYS A 882 -24.35 63.82 -24.52
C CYS A 882 -24.56 62.56 -23.67
N LYS A 883 -25.60 62.61 -22.85
CA LYS A 883 -26.16 61.47 -22.11
C LYS A 883 -27.58 61.24 -22.60
N ALA A 884 -27.82 60.11 -23.25
CA ALA A 884 -29.14 59.64 -23.66
C ALA A 884 -29.65 58.58 -22.69
N GLU A 885 -30.88 58.75 -22.20
CA GLU A 885 -31.62 57.79 -21.39
C GLU A 885 -32.87 57.39 -22.17
N ALA A 886 -33.06 56.10 -22.43
CA ALA A 886 -34.11 55.59 -23.29
C ALA A 886 -34.75 54.31 -22.76
N VAL A 887 -36.01 54.10 -23.09
CA VAL A 887 -36.73 52.86 -22.81
C VAL A 887 -36.95 52.11 -24.11
N GLU A 888 -36.66 50.82 -24.09
CA GLU A 888 -36.89 49.99 -25.26
C GLU A 888 -38.36 49.58 -25.34
N ARG A 889 -39.02 49.90 -26.46
CA ARG A 889 -40.39 49.48 -26.77
C ARG A 889 -40.47 48.94 -28.19
N ARG A 890 -41.01 47.72 -28.34
CA ARG A 890 -41.23 47.05 -29.63
C ARG A 890 -40.00 47.01 -30.56
N GLY A 891 -38.80 46.90 -29.98
CA GLY A 891 -37.53 46.83 -30.74
C GLY A 891 -36.93 48.19 -31.13
N ARG A 892 -37.52 49.30 -30.67
CA ARG A 892 -37.00 50.66 -30.83
C ARG A 892 -36.61 51.25 -29.46
N LEU A 893 -35.61 52.12 -29.44
CA LEU A 893 -35.22 52.87 -28.25
C LEU A 893 -35.95 54.20 -28.23
N GLU A 894 -36.97 54.33 -27.38
CA GLU A 894 -37.70 55.58 -27.19
C GLU A 894 -36.94 56.47 -26.21
N LEU A 895 -36.46 57.62 -26.67
CA LEU A 895 -35.65 58.54 -25.91
C LEU A 895 -36.50 59.20 -24.82
N ARG A 896 -36.14 59.05 -23.55
CA ARG A 896 -36.81 59.77 -22.46
C ARG A 896 -36.12 61.09 -22.15
N LYS A 897 -34.80 61.12 -22.28
CA LYS A 897 -34.00 62.28 -21.94
C LYS A 897 -32.70 62.28 -22.72
N LEU A 898 -32.33 63.43 -23.25
CA LEU A 898 -31.02 63.67 -23.82
C LEU A 898 -30.44 64.93 -23.17
N ARG A 899 -29.24 64.83 -22.64
CA ARG A 899 -28.57 65.95 -21.99
C ARG A 899 -27.19 66.17 -22.57
N LEU A 900 -26.99 67.32 -23.21
CA LEU A 900 -25.68 67.78 -23.67
C LEU A 900 -24.78 68.08 -22.48
N ARG A 901 -23.48 67.84 -22.64
CA ARG A 901 -22.47 68.07 -21.60
C ARG A 901 -21.08 68.16 -22.22
N GLU A 902 -20.18 68.84 -21.53
CA GLU A 902 -18.76 68.78 -21.88
C GLU A 902 -18.21 67.38 -21.61
N ARG A 903 -17.39 66.88 -22.56
CA ARG A 903 -16.67 65.62 -22.40
C ARG A 903 -15.48 65.85 -21.49
N LYS A 904 -15.31 65.04 -20.45
CA LYS A 904 -14.10 65.09 -19.63
C LYS A 904 -12.94 64.45 -20.38
N GLU A 905 -11.74 64.99 -20.22
CA GLU A 905 -10.53 64.42 -20.82
C GLU A 905 -10.37 62.94 -20.40
N GLY A 906 -10.21 62.04 -21.38
CA GLY A 906 -10.12 60.60 -21.17
C GLY A 906 -11.44 59.86 -20.88
N GLU A 907 -12.60 60.52 -20.97
CA GLU A 907 -13.89 59.87 -20.70
C GLU A 907 -14.30 58.90 -21.82
N LEU A 908 -14.44 57.63 -21.45
CA LEU A 908 -14.93 56.55 -22.31
C LEU A 908 -16.44 56.64 -22.55
N ASP A 909 -16.86 56.13 -23.71
CA ASP A 909 -18.27 55.95 -24.03
C ASP A 909 -18.85 54.87 -23.10
N ARG A 910 -20.13 55.02 -22.75
CA ARG A 910 -20.82 54.09 -21.84
C ARG A 910 -22.10 53.59 -22.46
N ILE A 911 -22.33 52.28 -22.37
CA ILE A 911 -23.58 51.62 -22.75
C ILE A 911 -24.07 50.81 -21.55
N GLY A 912 -25.17 51.25 -20.95
CA GLY A 912 -25.86 50.56 -19.86
C GLY A 912 -27.16 49.91 -20.34
N GLY A 913 -27.42 48.66 -19.95
CA GLY A 913 -28.71 48.02 -20.21
C GLY A 913 -28.72 46.51 -20.05
N ARG A 914 -29.88 45.88 -20.28
CA ARG A 914 -30.06 44.43 -20.19
C ARG A 914 -29.43 43.69 -21.37
N ILE A 915 -28.71 42.60 -21.08
CA ILE A 915 -28.14 41.71 -22.09
C ILE A 915 -29.27 40.92 -22.78
N ARG A 916 -29.44 41.10 -24.09
CA ARG A 916 -30.41 40.36 -24.93
C ARG A 916 -29.88 39.03 -25.41
N SER A 917 -28.63 39.02 -25.86
CA SER A 917 -27.98 37.82 -26.42
C SER A 917 -26.50 37.78 -26.05
N ILE A 918 -25.96 36.57 -25.93
CA ILE A 918 -24.55 36.30 -25.63
C ILE A 918 -24.07 35.24 -26.61
N ALA A 919 -22.93 35.49 -27.26
CA ALA A 919 -22.22 34.53 -28.10
C ALA A 919 -20.83 34.29 -27.53
N HIS A 920 -20.71 33.35 -26.58
CA HIS A 920 -19.48 33.04 -25.83
C HIS A 920 -18.27 32.79 -26.74
N LYS A 921 -18.41 31.93 -27.77
CA LYS A 921 -17.35 31.60 -28.74
C LYS A 921 -16.83 32.81 -29.53
N ARG A 922 -17.65 33.87 -29.69
CA ARG A 922 -17.31 35.09 -30.43
C ARG A 922 -17.09 36.30 -29.52
N ARG A 923 -17.08 36.08 -28.19
CA ARG A 923 -17.00 37.10 -27.13
C ARG A 923 -17.88 38.33 -27.40
N ARG A 924 -19.15 38.09 -27.72
CA ARG A 924 -20.10 39.14 -28.11
C ARG A 924 -21.32 39.17 -27.21
N VAL A 925 -21.73 40.35 -26.77
CA VAL A 925 -23.01 40.59 -26.06
C VAL A 925 -23.85 41.59 -26.82
N THR A 926 -25.18 41.54 -26.67
CA THR A 926 -26.08 42.53 -27.29
C THR A 926 -26.86 43.28 -26.23
N ILE A 927 -26.81 44.62 -26.23
CA ILE A 927 -27.56 45.50 -25.33
C ILE A 927 -28.36 46.50 -26.16
N GLY A 928 -29.68 46.57 -25.96
CA GLY A 928 -30.54 47.50 -26.71
C GLY A 928 -30.42 47.37 -28.25
N GLY A 929 -30.13 46.16 -28.76
CA GLY A 929 -29.90 45.92 -30.19
C GLY A 929 -28.44 46.07 -30.65
N VAL A 930 -27.55 46.63 -29.84
CA VAL A 930 -26.14 46.88 -30.23
C VAL A 930 -25.25 45.67 -29.94
N PRO A 931 -24.55 45.11 -30.94
CA PRO A 931 -23.53 44.11 -30.72
C PRO A 931 -22.25 44.73 -30.15
N ILE A 932 -21.84 44.25 -28.99
CA ILE A 932 -20.64 44.69 -28.27
C ILE A 932 -19.63 43.54 -28.27
N ARG A 933 -18.39 43.80 -28.71
CA ARG A 933 -17.30 42.81 -28.68
C ARG A 933 -16.45 43.03 -27.43
N LEU A 934 -16.20 41.96 -26.70
CA LEU A 934 -15.30 41.95 -25.54
C LEU A 934 -13.92 41.48 -26.00
N ALA A 935 -12.88 42.30 -25.82
CA ALA A 935 -11.50 41.86 -26.03
C ALA A 935 -11.11 40.78 -25.00
N ASP A 936 -10.01 40.05 -25.25
CA ASP A 936 -9.65 38.84 -24.48
C ASP A 936 -9.28 39.15 -23.02
N ASP A 937 -8.81 40.36 -22.76
CA ASP A 937 -8.32 40.89 -21.49
C ASP A 937 -9.33 41.79 -20.74
N VAL A 938 -10.54 42.00 -21.28
CA VAL A 938 -11.53 42.91 -20.68
C VAL A 938 -11.96 42.41 -19.29
N PRO A 939 -11.72 43.18 -18.21
CA PRO A 939 -12.22 42.83 -16.89
C PRO A 939 -13.76 42.94 -16.85
N ILE A 940 -14.41 41.88 -16.37
CA ILE A 940 -15.83 41.89 -16.03
C ILE A 940 -15.93 42.00 -14.51
N LEU A 941 -16.35 43.15 -14.02
CA LEU A 941 -16.41 43.49 -12.60
C LEU A 941 -17.83 43.28 -12.09
N TRP A 942 -17.99 42.62 -10.96
CA TRP A 942 -19.26 42.45 -10.26
C TRP A 942 -19.21 43.16 -8.92
N ASP A 943 -20.17 44.07 -8.67
CA ASP A 943 -20.31 44.78 -7.40
C ASP A 943 -20.91 43.88 -6.30
N VAL A 944 -20.14 43.62 -5.24
CA VAL A 944 -20.52 42.77 -4.10
C VAL A 944 -21.02 43.56 -2.88
N GLN A 945 -21.25 44.87 -3.01
CA GLN A 945 -21.82 45.67 -1.91
C GLN A 945 -23.20 45.16 -1.48
N GLY A 946 -23.28 44.63 -0.24
CA GLY A 946 -24.50 44.12 0.39
C GLY A 946 -24.53 42.61 0.68
N VAL A 947 -23.44 41.88 0.42
CA VAL A 947 -23.30 40.50 0.89
C VAL A 947 -22.83 40.53 2.35
N GLU A 948 -23.72 40.26 3.30
CA GLU A 948 -23.32 40.07 4.70
C GLU A 948 -22.33 38.89 4.77
N ALA A 949 -21.12 39.15 5.28
CA ALA A 949 -20.20 38.09 5.64
C ALA A 949 -20.88 37.20 6.70
N PRO A 950 -20.80 35.87 6.59
CA PRO A 950 -21.30 35.00 7.65
C PRO A 950 -20.62 35.38 8.96
N PRO A 951 -21.35 35.40 10.10
CA PRO A 951 -20.78 35.78 11.37
C PRO A 951 -19.57 34.88 11.68
N PRO A 952 -18.46 35.45 12.17
CA PRO A 952 -17.30 34.65 12.54
C PRO A 952 -17.71 33.68 13.64
N ASP A 953 -17.61 32.37 13.36
CA ASP A 953 -17.80 31.33 14.36
C ASP A 953 -16.87 31.61 15.54
N GLN A 954 -17.45 31.73 16.73
CA GLN A 954 -16.76 31.99 17.98
C GLN A 954 -15.94 30.75 18.37
N ARG A 955 -14.75 30.59 17.78
CA ARG A 955 -13.63 29.92 18.44
C ARG A 955 -12.44 30.85 18.42
N GLY A 956 -12.35 31.64 19.50
CA GLY A 956 -11.18 32.44 19.78
C GLY A 956 -9.94 31.57 19.87
N ILE A 957 -9.08 31.66 18.86
CA ILE A 957 -7.65 31.44 18.99
C ILE A 957 -6.99 32.60 18.25
N ARG A 958 -6.57 33.61 19.00
CA ARG A 958 -5.63 34.61 18.48
C ARG A 958 -4.34 33.86 18.11
N PRO A 959 -3.72 34.14 16.94
CA PRO A 959 -2.40 33.60 16.65
C PRO A 959 -1.41 34.22 17.64
N ARG A 960 -0.86 33.41 18.54
CA ARG A 960 0.41 33.76 19.20
C ARG A 960 1.46 33.78 18.09
N GLN A 961 2.05 34.94 17.87
CA GLN A 961 3.28 35.07 17.11
C GLN A 961 4.38 34.33 17.88
N ASP A 962 4.62 33.06 17.52
CA ASP A 962 5.81 32.32 17.93
C ASP A 962 6.90 32.54 16.88
N PRO A 963 8.06 33.16 17.23
CA PRO A 963 9.15 33.39 16.29
C PRO A 963 9.81 32.10 15.76
N ARG A 964 9.41 30.91 16.25
CA ARG A 964 9.99 29.61 15.86
C ARG A 964 9.31 28.93 14.66
N LEU A 965 8.33 29.56 14.03
CA LEU A 965 7.62 29.02 12.86
C LEU A 965 8.31 29.23 11.51
N LYS A 966 9.55 29.75 11.48
CA LYS A 966 10.29 29.92 10.21
C LYS A 966 10.94 28.65 9.65
N ASP A 967 10.99 27.54 10.39
CA ASP A 967 11.69 26.33 9.97
C ASP A 967 10.82 25.06 9.87
N ILE A 968 9.47 25.18 9.93
CA ILE A 968 8.57 24.01 9.80
C ILE A 968 7.40 24.33 8.87
N VAL A 969 7.69 24.52 7.58
CA VAL A 969 6.73 24.24 6.49
C VAL A 969 7.48 23.56 5.34
N ARG A 970 7.89 22.32 5.57
CA ARG A 970 7.89 21.29 4.52
C ARG A 970 6.85 20.26 4.93
N VAL A 971 5.67 20.36 4.34
CA VAL A 971 4.76 19.23 4.30
C VAL A 971 5.33 18.28 3.26
N ASP A 972 6.12 17.30 3.72
CA ASP A 972 6.54 16.18 2.91
C ASP A 972 5.31 15.29 2.62
N ASP A 973 4.62 15.59 1.51
CA ASP A 973 3.66 14.70 0.88
C ASP A 973 4.44 13.63 0.10
N GLU A 974 4.85 12.56 0.79
CA GLU A 974 5.51 11.36 0.24
C GLU A 974 4.64 10.51 -0.73
N ASP A 975 3.61 11.09 -1.37
CA ASP A 975 2.93 10.50 -2.53
C ASP A 975 3.75 10.62 -3.83
N LEU A 976 5.05 10.97 -3.72
CA LEU A 976 5.94 11.33 -4.82
C LEU A 976 7.37 10.76 -4.64
N ARG A 977 7.49 9.43 -4.73
CA ARG A 977 8.72 8.80 -5.25
C ARG A 977 8.36 7.87 -6.41
N THR A 978 8.27 8.44 -7.61
CA THR A 978 8.76 7.76 -8.81
C THR A 978 10.28 7.87 -8.77
N GLY A 979 10.93 6.89 -8.13
CA GLY A 979 12.35 6.69 -8.33
C GLY A 979 12.57 6.34 -9.80
N SER A 980 13.21 7.27 -10.51
CA SER A 980 13.83 7.13 -11.81
C SER A 980 14.37 5.71 -12.06
N GLY A 981 13.92 5.09 -13.16
CA GLY A 981 14.32 3.76 -13.61
C GLY A 981 13.14 2.93 -14.10
#